data_AF-A0A233S070-F1
#
_entry.id   AF-A0A233S070-F1
#
_cell.length_a   1.000
_cell.length_b   1.000
_cell.length_c   1.000
_cell.angle_alpha   90.00
_cell.angle_beta   90.00
_cell.angle_gamma   90.00
#
_symmetry.space_group_name_H-M   'P 1'
#
loop_
_entity.id
_entity.type
_entity.pdbx_description
1 polymer ?
#
loop_
_entity_poly.entity_id
_entity_poly.type
_entity_poly.pdbx_seq_one_letter_code
_entity_poly.pdbx_strand_id
1 'polypeptide(L)'
;MTRAPHQANLPDTAGDRTVVGANLSLPLFRALSGVLAGHPYLKIVVDRSEDTWHLLDTRVHPFHVDYIATRILGMRTDELDTALDAFNASVYMAPDRRFLLGVLSLHSDEDAEGSERPFLVLETTEADTMHAALLEEFYHYVRARVDGRLPLLLKPANHGQEHELASVSEARVPRILSQELFGNRTRTCLNPGVAEGRLRWFRHLAEYRSAAPQLGWADIVAMACLPDDVPRVAGFVNTEPTTPLSHTNVLASGWGIPNAIVRDLDALVRRDGLDGAWVRYRVSEDAITLERLSDAPVLERPVWHQQRIRIDAPLLAEAPIMALHRLRRADRDSYGTKAANLGELHHVLDSRTADLTAFYARQRPPRPDLLTHLALRLGEPEAPVERLQAAAAERVAATVRAPEGVALPFRLHHLFLTSSAALQQGIGKLKMALELEALDVIDSLCLDLQRLMHSTPIPGEVARAVTGAVPGLPADGRRLVVRSSSNAEDLPGFSAAGIYDSVTTVRGEEQLLDAVRQVWTSLLSPRSVRLRHEAGIVLDDTYMGVIIQQYVPAALGGVLVTCNPTRREDFRNVYVNCTAGSPERVVDGTVLPHQYLYNTVEGGGRTVDVGSSGEDFPSDTRTSLGELALVGRLLQSHFSAADPDDALDIEWLMTTEGAFHLVQVRPYAR
;
A
#
# COMPACT_ATOMS: atom_id res chain seq x y z
N MET A 1 -52.65 37.04 23.02
CA MET A 1 -51.65 37.59 22.07
C MET A 1 -50.65 36.50 21.76
N THR A 2 -50.76 36.00 20.53
CA THR A 2 -49.98 34.99 19.85
C THR A 2 -48.49 35.36 19.76
N ARG A 3 -47.61 34.45 20.16
CA ARG A 3 -46.22 34.40 19.68
C ARG A 3 -45.94 32.97 19.23
N ALA A 4 -45.69 32.83 17.93
CA ALA A 4 -45.41 31.59 17.23
C ALA A 4 -44.10 30.96 17.72
N PRO A 5 -43.98 29.62 17.71
CA PRO A 5 -42.72 28.95 18.00
C PRO A 5 -41.75 29.08 16.81
N HIS A 6 -40.49 29.33 17.16
CA HIS A 6 -39.35 29.36 16.26
C HIS A 6 -39.24 28.06 15.45
N GLN A 7 -39.38 28.16 14.13
CA GLN A 7 -38.87 27.16 13.20
C GLN A 7 -37.33 27.17 13.31
N ALA A 8 -36.76 26.04 13.73
CA ALA A 8 -35.35 25.75 13.49
C ALA A 8 -35.22 25.43 11.99
N ASN A 9 -34.39 26.22 11.30
CA ASN A 9 -34.10 26.05 9.88
C ASN A 9 -33.41 24.71 9.64
N LEU A 10 -34.13 23.76 9.05
CA LEU A 10 -33.56 22.67 8.25
C LEU A 10 -32.90 23.31 7.01
N PRO A 11 -31.77 22.78 6.51
CA PRO A 11 -31.23 23.23 5.23
C PRO A 11 -32.28 23.04 4.13
N ASP A 12 -32.42 24.07 3.30
CA ASP A 12 -33.41 24.26 2.25
C ASP A 12 -33.51 23.03 1.33
N THR A 13 -34.71 22.45 1.18
CA THR A 13 -35.02 21.31 0.29
C THR A 13 -35.23 21.72 -1.17
N ALA A 14 -34.86 22.94 -1.55
CA ALA A 14 -34.92 23.43 -2.92
C ALA A 14 -33.81 22.78 -3.77
N GLY A 15 -34.02 21.53 -4.20
CA GLY A 15 -33.09 20.82 -5.09
C GLY A 15 -32.98 19.31 -4.90
N ASP A 16 -33.60 18.73 -3.86
CA ASP A 16 -33.64 17.28 -3.67
C ASP A 16 -34.58 16.63 -4.68
N ARG A 17 -34.03 15.76 -5.53
CA ARG A 17 -34.77 15.05 -6.58
C ARG A 17 -35.01 13.59 -6.24
N THR A 18 -34.79 13.18 -4.99
CA THR A 18 -35.04 11.81 -4.52
C THR A 18 -36.44 11.34 -4.92
N VAL A 19 -36.53 10.12 -5.45
CA VAL A 19 -37.79 9.54 -5.94
C VAL A 19 -38.11 8.26 -5.15
N VAL A 20 -39.38 8.08 -4.79
CA VAL A 20 -39.85 6.91 -4.02
C VAL A 20 -40.79 6.08 -4.88
N GLY A 21 -40.59 4.77 -4.91
CA GLY A 21 -41.48 3.78 -5.54
C GLY A 21 -41.48 3.77 -7.08
N ALA A 22 -40.72 4.65 -7.74
CA ALA A 22 -40.68 4.69 -9.20
C ALA A 22 -39.80 3.58 -9.80
N ASN A 23 -40.15 3.12 -11.01
CA ASN A 23 -39.25 2.29 -11.79
C ASN A 23 -38.06 3.11 -12.31
N LEU A 24 -36.88 2.50 -12.33
CA LEU A 24 -35.64 3.14 -12.73
C LEU A 24 -35.43 3.04 -14.25
N SER A 25 -35.57 4.18 -14.92
CA SER A 25 -35.14 4.37 -16.30
C SER A 25 -33.73 4.95 -16.37
N LEU A 26 -33.02 4.77 -17.49
CA LEU A 26 -31.67 5.34 -17.67
C LEU A 26 -31.63 6.88 -17.59
N PRO A 27 -32.62 7.64 -18.13
CA PRO A 27 -32.68 9.09 -17.89
C PRO A 27 -32.86 9.46 -16.42
N LEU A 28 -33.72 8.73 -15.68
CA LEU A 28 -33.90 8.96 -14.25
C LEU A 28 -32.64 8.64 -13.45
N PHE A 29 -31.97 7.51 -13.76
CA PHE A 29 -30.68 7.17 -13.20
C PHE A 29 -29.70 8.32 -13.36
N ARG A 30 -29.44 8.75 -14.61
CA ARG A 30 -28.50 9.86 -14.91
C ARG A 30 -28.89 11.17 -14.22
N ALA A 31 -30.18 11.44 -14.05
CA ALA A 31 -30.64 12.63 -13.34
C ALA A 31 -30.24 12.59 -11.85
N LEU A 32 -30.30 11.44 -11.20
CA LEU A 32 -30.06 11.27 -9.76
C LEU A 32 -28.60 10.90 -9.43
N SER A 33 -27.86 10.37 -10.40
CA SER A 33 -26.52 9.85 -10.18
C SER A 33 -25.49 10.92 -9.76
N GLY A 34 -24.54 10.48 -8.94
CA GLY A 34 -23.22 11.09 -8.81
C GLY A 34 -22.21 10.35 -9.69
N VAL A 35 -20.92 10.66 -9.53
CA VAL A 35 -19.82 9.95 -10.19
C VAL A 35 -18.86 9.45 -9.11
N LEU A 36 -18.39 8.21 -9.22
CA LEU A 36 -17.40 7.59 -8.35
C LEU A 36 -16.45 6.74 -9.19
N ALA A 37 -15.14 6.99 -9.07
CA ALA A 37 -14.11 6.29 -9.85
C ALA A 37 -14.38 6.32 -11.37
N GLY A 38 -14.92 7.44 -11.86
CA GLY A 38 -15.29 7.63 -13.27
C GLY A 38 -16.63 7.04 -13.70
N HIS A 39 -17.33 6.30 -12.83
CA HIS A 39 -18.61 5.66 -13.15
C HIS A 39 -19.80 6.40 -12.52
N PRO A 40 -20.88 6.67 -13.28
CA PRO A 40 -22.12 7.16 -12.72
C PRO A 40 -22.71 6.16 -11.73
N TYR A 41 -23.15 6.63 -10.55
CA TYR A 41 -23.73 5.76 -9.53
C TYR A 41 -24.92 6.39 -8.81
N LEU A 42 -25.85 5.53 -8.37
CA LEU A 42 -27.09 5.88 -7.68
C LEU A 42 -27.23 5.08 -6.39
N LYS A 43 -27.47 5.74 -5.27
CA LYS A 43 -27.78 5.08 -3.99
C LYS A 43 -29.25 4.67 -3.94
N ILE A 44 -29.52 3.46 -3.45
CA ILE A 44 -30.86 2.94 -3.28
C ILE A 44 -31.08 2.39 -1.87
N VAL A 45 -32.31 2.53 -1.39
CA VAL A 45 -32.80 1.97 -0.12
C VAL A 45 -34.08 1.21 -0.41
N VAL A 46 -34.11 -0.10 -0.20
CA VAL A 46 -35.36 -0.88 -0.19
C VAL A 46 -35.89 -0.92 1.23
N ASP A 47 -37.14 -0.51 1.40
CA ASP A 47 -37.87 -0.59 2.66
C ASP A 47 -38.84 -1.78 2.60
N ARG A 48 -38.49 -2.86 3.31
CA ARG A 48 -39.25 -4.10 3.29
C ARG A 48 -40.61 -3.99 4.00
N SER A 49 -40.78 -3.05 4.94
CA SER A 49 -42.06 -2.92 5.65
C SER A 49 -43.11 -2.22 4.80
N GLU A 50 -42.69 -1.28 3.95
CA GLU A 50 -43.57 -0.49 3.09
C GLU A 50 -43.64 -1.06 1.65
N ASP A 51 -42.91 -2.14 1.35
CA ASP A 51 -42.73 -2.69 0.00
C ASP A 51 -42.42 -1.58 -1.05
N THR A 52 -41.47 -0.71 -0.70
CA THR A 52 -41.04 0.37 -1.59
C THR A 52 -39.51 0.47 -1.63
N TRP A 53 -39.02 1.29 -2.57
CA TRP A 53 -37.62 1.69 -2.59
C TRP A 53 -37.47 3.17 -2.85
N HIS A 54 -36.38 3.72 -2.37
CA HIS A 54 -35.99 5.11 -2.51
C HIS A 54 -34.78 5.18 -3.44
N LEU A 55 -34.88 6.00 -4.47
CA LEU A 55 -33.82 6.36 -5.40
C LEU A 55 -33.27 7.71 -4.97
N LEU A 56 -32.15 7.69 -4.25
CA LEU A 56 -31.62 8.88 -3.59
C LEU A 56 -30.96 9.82 -4.61
N ASP A 57 -31.17 11.13 -4.48
CA ASP A 57 -30.29 12.10 -5.14
C ASP A 57 -28.90 12.01 -4.48
N THR A 58 -27.98 11.30 -5.14
CA THR A 58 -26.65 10.97 -4.61
C THR A 58 -25.84 12.20 -4.21
N ARG A 59 -26.12 13.35 -4.83
CA ARG A 59 -25.45 14.63 -4.53
C ARG A 59 -25.95 15.29 -3.25
N VAL A 60 -27.18 14.98 -2.85
CA VAL A 60 -27.84 15.53 -1.66
C VAL A 60 -27.67 14.58 -0.48
N HIS A 61 -27.73 13.27 -0.72
CA HIS A 61 -27.69 12.23 0.31
C HIS A 61 -26.42 11.38 0.19
N PRO A 62 -25.30 11.80 0.81
CA PRO A 62 -24.02 11.11 0.73
C PRO A 62 -23.98 9.80 1.52
N PHE A 63 -24.84 9.59 2.53
CA PHE A 63 -24.87 8.36 3.32
C PHE A 63 -26.30 7.80 3.40
N HIS A 64 -26.46 6.49 3.22
CA HIS A 64 -27.75 5.82 3.40
C HIS A 64 -28.28 6.02 4.83
N VAL A 65 -27.37 5.97 5.82
CA VAL A 65 -27.71 6.06 7.24
C VAL A 65 -28.43 7.37 7.56
N ASP A 66 -27.91 8.50 7.08
CA ASP A 66 -28.48 9.83 7.30
C ASP A 66 -29.87 9.93 6.69
N TYR A 67 -30.03 9.42 5.47
CA TYR A 67 -31.31 9.44 4.77
C TYR A 67 -32.36 8.58 5.49
N ILE A 68 -32.02 7.35 5.87
CA ILE A 68 -32.93 6.45 6.57
C ILE A 68 -33.34 7.06 7.90
N ALA A 69 -32.37 7.47 8.72
CA ALA A 69 -32.61 8.03 10.04
C ALA A 69 -33.49 9.29 9.96
N THR A 70 -33.10 10.27 9.13
CA THR A 70 -33.76 11.60 9.15
C THR A 70 -35.00 11.68 8.26
N ARG A 71 -35.03 10.98 7.11
CA ARG A 71 -36.12 11.10 6.12
C ARG A 71 -37.16 9.99 6.24
N ILE A 72 -36.75 8.77 6.59
CA ILE A 72 -37.69 7.64 6.74
C ILE A 72 -38.17 7.53 8.18
N LEU A 73 -37.25 7.54 9.14
CA LEU A 73 -37.55 7.30 10.56
C LEU A 73 -37.80 8.58 11.36
N GLY A 74 -37.47 9.75 10.82
CA GLY A 74 -37.70 11.04 11.49
C GLY A 74 -36.81 11.30 12.71
N MET A 75 -35.68 10.60 12.83
CA MET A 75 -34.68 10.82 13.86
C MET A 75 -33.97 12.16 13.67
N ARG A 76 -33.58 12.78 14.78
CA ARG A 76 -32.72 13.97 14.74
C ARG A 76 -31.25 13.56 14.56
N THR A 77 -30.43 14.41 13.97
CA THR A 77 -29.00 14.11 13.73
C THR A 77 -28.22 13.88 15.03
N ASP A 78 -28.52 14.62 16.11
CA ASP A 78 -27.88 14.43 17.41
C ASP A 78 -28.23 13.09 18.07
N GLU A 79 -29.45 12.62 17.83
CA GLU A 79 -29.90 11.29 18.25
C GLU A 79 -29.19 10.18 17.45
N LEU A 80 -29.06 10.36 16.13
CA LEU A 80 -28.31 9.43 15.28
C LEU A 80 -26.84 9.36 15.69
N ASP A 81 -26.17 10.50 15.90
CA ASP A 81 -24.76 10.55 16.30
C ASP A 81 -24.53 9.79 17.62
N THR A 82 -25.47 9.89 18.56
CA THR A 82 -25.40 9.20 19.86
C THR A 82 -25.59 7.69 19.73
N ALA A 83 -26.37 7.22 18.76
CA ALA A 83 -26.74 5.82 18.56
C ALA A 83 -26.15 5.19 17.29
N LEU A 84 -25.17 5.83 16.64
CA LEU A 84 -24.76 5.55 15.28
C LEU A 84 -24.35 4.08 15.06
N ASP A 85 -23.60 3.50 15.99
CA ASP A 85 -23.12 2.12 15.86
C ASP A 85 -24.24 1.09 16.03
N ALA A 86 -25.13 1.29 17.00
CA ALA A 86 -26.31 0.44 17.17
C ALA A 86 -27.25 0.57 15.97
N PHE A 87 -27.41 1.79 15.44
CA PHE A 87 -28.20 2.04 14.24
C PHE A 87 -27.59 1.34 13.02
N ASN A 88 -26.28 1.50 12.78
CA ASN A 88 -25.55 0.83 11.70
C ASN A 88 -25.66 -0.70 11.80
N ALA A 89 -25.52 -1.27 13.00
CA ALA A 89 -25.73 -2.70 13.20
C ALA A 89 -27.14 -3.14 12.79
N SER A 90 -28.17 -2.35 13.12
CA SER A 90 -29.56 -2.65 12.74
C SER A 90 -29.83 -2.57 11.23
N VAL A 91 -29.12 -1.71 10.49
CA VAL A 91 -29.38 -1.49 9.05
C VAL A 91 -28.44 -2.25 8.11
N TYR A 92 -27.18 -2.48 8.51
CA TYR A 92 -26.18 -3.16 7.68
C TYR A 92 -25.92 -4.61 8.10
N MET A 93 -26.18 -4.98 9.36
CA MET A 93 -25.73 -6.25 9.91
C MET A 93 -26.84 -7.18 10.41
N ALA A 94 -27.99 -6.64 10.82
CA ALA A 94 -29.08 -7.46 11.34
C ALA A 94 -29.64 -8.42 10.24
N PRO A 95 -29.82 -9.72 10.54
CA PRO A 95 -30.28 -10.70 9.56
C PRO A 95 -31.76 -10.50 9.18
N ASP A 96 -32.56 -9.91 10.05
CA ASP A 96 -33.99 -9.61 9.87
C ASP A 96 -34.26 -8.13 9.56
N ARG A 97 -33.21 -7.37 9.20
CA ARG A 97 -33.29 -5.93 8.96
C ARG A 97 -34.42 -5.51 8.03
N ARG A 98 -35.01 -4.35 8.34
CA ARG A 98 -36.06 -3.70 7.54
C ARG A 98 -35.54 -3.18 6.20
N PHE A 99 -34.30 -2.69 6.15
CA PHE A 99 -33.78 -1.98 5.00
C PHE A 99 -32.73 -2.79 4.25
N LEU A 100 -32.82 -2.84 2.91
CA LEU A 100 -31.77 -3.39 2.05
C LEU A 100 -31.12 -2.25 1.28
N LEU A 101 -29.82 -2.06 1.48
CA LEU A 101 -29.10 -0.86 1.09
C LEU A 101 -28.07 -1.19 0.02
N GLY A 102 -27.97 -0.34 -0.99
CA GLY A 102 -26.95 -0.54 -2.01
C GLY A 102 -26.75 0.64 -2.93
N VAL A 103 -25.85 0.42 -3.88
CA VAL A 103 -25.50 1.32 -4.97
C VAL A 103 -25.74 0.60 -6.28
N LEU A 104 -26.33 1.31 -7.24
CA LEU A 104 -26.36 0.93 -8.64
C LEU A 104 -25.32 1.77 -9.38
N SER A 105 -24.34 1.13 -9.99
CA SER A 105 -23.35 1.79 -10.86
C SER A 105 -23.57 1.40 -12.32
N LEU A 106 -23.38 2.35 -13.23
CA LEU A 106 -23.51 2.13 -14.66
C LEU A 106 -22.13 1.91 -15.28
N HIS A 107 -21.99 0.77 -15.93
CA HIS A 107 -20.79 0.34 -16.64
C HIS A 107 -21.11 0.09 -18.11
N SER A 108 -20.07 -0.03 -18.92
CA SER A 108 -20.19 -0.29 -20.36
C SER A 108 -19.09 -1.22 -20.80
N ASP A 109 -19.46 -2.26 -21.54
CA ASP A 109 -18.51 -3.08 -22.30
C ASP A 109 -18.54 -2.68 -23.76
N GLU A 110 -17.43 -2.87 -24.48
CA GLU A 110 -17.41 -2.79 -25.94
C GLU A 110 -17.79 -4.15 -26.53
N ASP A 111 -18.70 -4.15 -27.51
CA ASP A 111 -18.98 -5.36 -28.28
C ASP A 111 -17.97 -5.59 -29.41
N ALA A 112 -18.09 -6.74 -30.10
CA ALA A 112 -17.20 -7.11 -31.20
C ALA A 112 -17.20 -6.11 -32.38
N GLU A 113 -18.18 -5.20 -32.43
CA GLU A 113 -18.33 -4.15 -33.43
C GLU A 113 -17.88 -2.76 -32.90
N GLY A 114 -17.40 -2.70 -31.64
CA GLY A 114 -16.93 -1.48 -30.98
C GLY A 114 -18.06 -0.58 -30.44
N SER A 115 -19.30 -1.09 -30.35
CA SER A 115 -20.42 -0.37 -29.75
C SER A 115 -20.46 -0.56 -28.24
N GLU A 116 -20.65 0.53 -27.50
CA GLU A 116 -20.85 0.47 -26.04
C GLU A 116 -22.17 -0.23 -25.69
N ARG A 117 -22.09 -1.22 -24.81
CA ARG A 117 -23.22 -1.94 -24.22
C ARG A 117 -23.31 -1.64 -22.72
N PRO A 118 -24.27 -0.81 -22.29
CA PRO A 118 -24.39 -0.45 -20.89
C PRO A 118 -25.00 -1.58 -20.06
N PHE A 119 -24.49 -1.77 -18.84
CA PHE A 119 -25.05 -2.65 -17.83
C PHE A 119 -24.99 -2.01 -16.45
N LEU A 120 -25.87 -2.46 -15.55
CA LEU A 120 -25.93 -1.99 -14.16
C LEU A 120 -25.29 -3.01 -13.24
N VAL A 121 -24.55 -2.52 -12.26
CA VAL A 121 -24.00 -3.32 -11.17
C VAL A 121 -24.63 -2.87 -9.86
N LEU A 122 -25.30 -3.80 -9.17
CA LEU A 122 -25.81 -3.64 -7.82
C LEU A 122 -24.75 -4.08 -6.82
N GLU A 123 -24.44 -3.26 -5.84
CA GLU A 123 -23.51 -3.61 -4.76
C GLU A 123 -23.98 -3.06 -3.41
N THR A 124 -23.61 -3.72 -2.31
CA THR A 124 -23.78 -3.18 -0.95
C THR A 124 -22.51 -2.44 -0.52
N THR A 125 -22.52 -1.85 0.68
CA THR A 125 -21.29 -1.34 1.30
C THR A 125 -20.35 -2.48 1.72
N GLU A 126 -19.05 -2.21 1.80
CA GLU A 126 -18.03 -3.22 2.14
C GLU A 126 -18.27 -3.91 3.49
N ALA A 127 -18.78 -3.19 4.49
CA ALA A 127 -19.06 -3.73 5.83
C ALA A 127 -20.41 -4.48 5.93
N ASP A 128 -21.19 -4.55 4.85
CA ASP A 128 -22.53 -5.15 4.89
C ASP A 128 -22.48 -6.68 4.95
N THR A 129 -23.30 -7.27 5.82
CA THR A 129 -23.35 -8.72 6.05
C THR A 129 -24.63 -9.38 5.53
N MET A 130 -25.22 -8.91 4.42
CA MET A 130 -26.37 -9.57 3.80
C MET A 130 -25.99 -11.02 3.48
N HIS A 131 -26.70 -11.96 4.10
CA HIS A 131 -26.58 -13.38 3.77
C HIS A 131 -27.27 -13.70 2.44
N ALA A 132 -27.07 -14.91 1.92
CA ALA A 132 -27.52 -15.32 0.58
C ALA A 132 -28.99 -14.98 0.28
N ALA A 133 -29.91 -15.28 1.21
CA ALA A 133 -31.33 -15.00 1.03
C ALA A 133 -31.68 -13.50 0.96
N LEU A 134 -31.01 -12.63 1.74
CA LEU A 134 -31.24 -11.18 1.63
C LEU A 134 -30.66 -10.62 0.33
N LEU A 135 -29.49 -11.11 -0.11
CA LEU A 135 -28.89 -10.70 -1.38
C LEU A 135 -29.78 -11.09 -2.57
N GLU A 136 -30.35 -12.29 -2.54
CA GLU A 136 -31.29 -12.75 -3.57
C GLU A 136 -32.59 -11.94 -3.55
N GLU A 137 -33.17 -11.70 -2.36
CA GLU A 137 -34.34 -10.82 -2.20
C GLU A 137 -34.06 -9.43 -2.76
N PHE A 138 -32.93 -8.84 -2.38
CA PHE A 138 -32.52 -7.50 -2.82
C PHE A 138 -32.34 -7.42 -4.34
N TYR A 139 -31.62 -8.38 -4.91
CA TYR A 139 -31.39 -8.45 -6.35
C TYR A 139 -32.71 -8.54 -7.13
N HIS A 140 -33.62 -9.45 -6.75
CA HIS A 140 -34.90 -9.59 -7.44
C HIS A 140 -35.81 -8.38 -7.27
N TYR A 141 -35.80 -7.77 -6.08
CA TYR A 141 -36.56 -6.55 -5.82
C TYR A 141 -36.16 -5.42 -6.76
N VAL A 142 -34.85 -5.20 -6.92
CA VAL A 142 -34.27 -4.19 -7.81
C VAL A 142 -34.51 -4.57 -9.27
N ARG A 143 -34.25 -5.83 -9.65
CA ARG A 143 -34.42 -6.32 -11.02
C ARG A 143 -35.84 -6.10 -11.55
N ALA A 144 -36.87 -6.29 -10.71
CA ALA A 144 -38.26 -6.08 -11.07
C ALA A 144 -38.62 -4.61 -11.38
N ARG A 145 -37.80 -3.66 -10.91
CA ARG A 145 -38.05 -2.20 -10.99
C ARG A 145 -37.07 -1.46 -11.90
N VAL A 146 -36.09 -2.16 -12.48
CA VAL A 146 -35.14 -1.61 -13.47
C VAL A 146 -35.57 -2.03 -14.88
N ASP A 147 -35.36 -1.16 -15.88
CA ASP A 147 -35.60 -1.46 -17.31
C ASP A 147 -35.02 -2.82 -17.71
N GLY A 148 -35.90 -3.76 -18.12
CA GLY A 148 -35.55 -5.14 -18.43
C GLY A 148 -34.54 -5.31 -19.57
N ARG A 149 -34.30 -4.26 -20.37
CA ARG A 149 -33.31 -4.27 -21.45
C ARG A 149 -31.88 -4.02 -20.97
N LEU A 150 -31.70 -3.42 -19.79
CA LEU A 150 -30.40 -3.20 -19.17
C LEU A 150 -30.03 -4.46 -18.37
N PRO A 151 -28.92 -5.15 -18.67
CA PRO A 151 -28.41 -6.20 -17.80
C PRO A 151 -28.17 -5.64 -16.39
N LEU A 152 -28.47 -6.46 -15.38
CA LEU A 152 -28.21 -6.14 -13.97
C LEU A 152 -27.39 -7.29 -13.39
N LEU A 153 -26.24 -6.96 -12.81
CA LEU A 153 -25.36 -7.92 -12.13
C LEU A 153 -25.25 -7.52 -10.67
N LEU A 154 -25.19 -8.50 -9.77
CA LEU A 154 -24.82 -8.28 -8.37
C LEU A 154 -23.30 -8.39 -8.23
N LYS A 155 -22.66 -7.38 -7.66
CA LYS A 155 -21.27 -7.47 -7.21
C LYS A 155 -21.22 -7.67 -5.70
N PRO A 156 -20.81 -8.84 -5.20
CA PRO A 156 -20.56 -9.04 -3.78
C PRO A 156 -19.60 -7.97 -3.25
N ALA A 157 -19.92 -7.36 -2.11
CA ALA A 157 -19.12 -6.25 -1.59
C ALA A 157 -17.83 -6.70 -0.90
N ASN A 158 -17.81 -7.94 -0.40
CA ASN A 158 -16.72 -8.53 0.36
C ASN A 158 -16.68 -10.06 0.20
N HIS A 159 -15.58 -10.68 0.64
CA HIS A 159 -15.36 -12.13 0.62
C HIS A 159 -16.44 -12.91 1.38
N GLY A 160 -17.08 -12.32 2.39
CA GLY A 160 -18.18 -12.95 3.13
C GLY A 160 -19.42 -13.13 2.26
N GLN A 161 -19.82 -12.10 1.51
CA GLN A 161 -20.92 -12.20 0.55
C GLN A 161 -20.60 -13.12 -0.63
N GLU A 162 -19.34 -13.14 -1.09
CA GLU A 162 -18.90 -14.13 -2.09
C GLU A 162 -19.11 -15.56 -1.57
N HIS A 163 -18.78 -15.81 -0.31
CA HIS A 163 -18.98 -17.11 0.34
C HIS A 163 -20.47 -17.46 0.45
N GLU A 164 -21.30 -16.53 0.93
CA GLU A 164 -22.76 -16.70 1.02
C GLU A 164 -23.38 -17.07 -0.33
N LEU A 165 -22.97 -16.38 -1.39
CA LEU A 165 -23.48 -16.59 -2.74
C LEU A 165 -22.89 -17.80 -3.46
N ALA A 166 -21.85 -18.46 -2.92
CA ALA A 166 -21.23 -19.62 -3.56
C ALA A 166 -22.22 -20.78 -3.79
N SER A 167 -23.26 -20.87 -2.96
CA SER A 167 -24.33 -21.87 -3.08
C SER A 167 -25.50 -21.44 -3.97
N VAL A 168 -25.56 -20.17 -4.37
CA VAL A 168 -26.64 -19.61 -5.21
C VAL A 168 -26.22 -19.69 -6.67
N SER A 169 -27.10 -20.15 -7.56
CA SER A 169 -26.83 -20.20 -9.00
C SER A 169 -26.73 -18.82 -9.63
N GLU A 170 -25.76 -18.60 -10.52
CA GLU A 170 -25.65 -17.37 -11.31
C GLU A 170 -26.82 -17.15 -12.28
N ALA A 171 -27.57 -18.20 -12.63
CA ALA A 171 -28.79 -18.04 -13.40
C ALA A 171 -29.92 -17.35 -12.60
N ARG A 172 -29.91 -17.47 -11.27
CA ARG A 172 -30.86 -16.81 -10.36
C ARG A 172 -30.39 -15.40 -10.02
N VAL A 173 -29.12 -15.29 -9.64
CA VAL A 173 -28.45 -14.03 -9.30
C VAL A 173 -27.19 -13.89 -10.15
N PRO A 174 -27.33 -13.32 -11.38
CA PRO A 174 -26.21 -12.91 -12.22
C PRO A 174 -25.26 -12.04 -11.43
N ARG A 175 -23.95 -12.32 -11.55
CA ARG A 175 -22.93 -11.68 -10.73
C ARG A 175 -21.70 -11.29 -11.51
N ILE A 176 -20.93 -10.39 -10.91
CA ILE A 176 -19.59 -10.01 -11.35
C ILE A 176 -18.74 -9.75 -10.11
N LEU A 177 -17.49 -10.22 -10.11
CA LEU A 177 -16.56 -10.01 -9.00
C LEU A 177 -15.84 -8.67 -9.14
N SER A 178 -15.29 -8.16 -8.04
CA SER A 178 -14.59 -6.87 -8.01
C SER A 178 -13.40 -6.84 -8.97
N GLN A 179 -12.59 -7.88 -8.99
CA GLN A 179 -11.44 -8.03 -9.88
C GLN A 179 -11.84 -8.18 -11.36
N GLU A 180 -13.00 -8.77 -11.65
CA GLU A 180 -13.49 -8.91 -13.03
C GLU A 180 -13.95 -7.56 -13.57
N LEU A 181 -14.60 -6.76 -12.71
CA LEU A 181 -15.10 -5.43 -13.06
C LEU A 181 -13.96 -4.40 -13.18
N PHE A 182 -12.88 -4.53 -12.39
CA PHE A 182 -11.88 -3.47 -12.26
C PHE A 182 -10.44 -3.86 -12.65
N GLY A 183 -10.10 -5.14 -12.75
CA GLY A 183 -8.72 -5.60 -13.01
C GLY A 183 -8.18 -5.17 -14.39
N ASN A 184 -9.07 -4.99 -15.37
CA ASN A 184 -8.70 -4.63 -16.74
C ASN A 184 -8.96 -3.15 -17.10
N ARG A 185 -9.06 -2.27 -16.10
CA ARG A 185 -9.21 -0.82 -16.35
C ARG A 185 -8.14 -0.32 -17.34
N THR A 186 -8.57 0.47 -18.31
CA THR A 186 -7.69 1.14 -19.27
C THR A 186 -6.71 2.06 -18.58
N ARG A 187 -7.14 2.72 -17.49
CA ARG A 187 -6.31 3.60 -16.69
C ARG A 187 -6.50 3.35 -15.19
N THR A 188 -5.40 3.32 -14.45
CA THR A 188 -5.39 3.02 -13.00
C THR A 188 -4.51 4.02 -12.25
N CYS A 189 -5.05 4.64 -11.21
CA CYS A 189 -4.30 5.56 -10.34
C CYS A 189 -3.40 4.75 -9.40
N LEU A 190 -2.11 5.09 -9.36
CA LEU A 190 -1.14 4.46 -8.44
C LEU A 190 -0.65 5.43 -7.36
N ASN A 191 -0.40 6.69 -7.74
CA ASN A 191 -0.15 7.79 -6.82
C ASN A 191 -0.84 9.06 -7.36
N PRO A 192 -1.83 9.62 -6.61
CA PRO A 192 -2.53 10.80 -7.05
C PRO A 192 -1.61 12.03 -7.05
N GLY A 193 -1.88 12.97 -7.95
CA GLY A 193 -1.07 14.17 -8.06
C GLY A 193 -1.33 14.94 -9.34
N VAL A 194 -0.69 16.11 -9.43
CA VAL A 194 -0.70 16.95 -10.63
C VAL A 194 0.72 17.39 -10.93
N ALA A 195 1.11 17.29 -12.19
CA ALA A 195 2.39 17.79 -12.67
C ALA A 195 2.21 18.49 -14.02
N GLU A 196 3.02 19.53 -14.26
CA GLU A 196 3.25 20.08 -15.59
C GLU A 196 4.69 19.74 -15.98
N GLY A 197 4.86 19.09 -17.12
CA GLY A 197 6.16 18.54 -17.49
C GLY A 197 6.22 18.11 -18.95
N ARG A 198 7.43 17.77 -19.41
CA ARG A 198 7.63 17.31 -20.78
C ARG A 198 7.45 15.80 -20.85
N LEU A 199 6.46 15.31 -21.60
CA LEU A 199 6.25 13.88 -21.74
C LEU A 199 7.39 13.25 -22.55
N ARG A 200 8.03 12.21 -22.01
CA ARG A 200 9.08 11.42 -22.66
C ARG A 200 8.59 9.98 -22.76
N TRP A 201 8.12 9.59 -23.93
CA TRP A 201 7.58 8.25 -24.13
C TRP A 201 8.62 7.31 -24.75
N PHE A 202 9.03 6.30 -24.00
CA PHE A 202 9.99 5.29 -24.42
C PHE A 202 9.28 3.98 -24.74
N ARG A 203 9.50 3.44 -25.94
CA ARG A 203 8.88 2.18 -26.35
C ARG A 203 9.59 0.97 -25.78
N HIS A 204 10.91 1.09 -25.60
CA HIS A 204 11.77 0.00 -25.16
C HIS A 204 12.85 0.49 -24.19
N LEU A 205 13.33 -0.41 -23.32
CA LEU A 205 14.34 -0.09 -22.31
C LEU A 205 15.65 0.46 -22.89
N ALA A 206 16.05 0.01 -24.09
CA ALA A 206 17.25 0.49 -24.76
C ALA A 206 17.16 1.99 -25.13
N GLU A 207 15.97 2.44 -25.55
CA GLU A 207 15.70 3.84 -25.87
C GLU A 207 15.83 4.70 -24.61
N TYR A 208 15.17 4.26 -23.53
CA TYR A 208 15.28 4.89 -22.21
C TYR A 208 16.74 4.99 -21.76
N ARG A 209 17.50 3.89 -21.76
CA ARG A 209 18.90 3.87 -21.28
C ARG A 209 19.80 4.87 -22.03
N SER A 210 19.57 5.06 -23.33
CA SER A 210 20.32 6.03 -24.13
C SER A 210 19.99 7.48 -23.80
N ALA A 211 18.75 7.74 -23.38
CA ALA A 211 18.23 9.08 -23.09
C ALA A 211 18.25 9.44 -21.59
N ALA A 212 18.38 8.47 -20.69
CA ALA A 212 18.32 8.64 -19.24
C ALA A 212 19.27 9.72 -18.70
N PRO A 213 20.53 9.85 -19.18
CA PRO A 213 21.42 10.93 -18.74
C PRO A 213 20.95 12.35 -19.10
N GLN A 214 19.96 12.48 -19.99
CA GLN A 214 19.42 13.76 -20.46
C GLN A 214 18.05 14.07 -19.83
N LEU A 215 17.51 13.16 -19.01
CA LEU A 215 16.26 13.39 -18.30
C LEU A 215 16.49 14.40 -17.18
N GLY A 216 15.56 15.34 -17.04
CA GLY A 216 15.56 16.34 -16.00
C GLY A 216 14.33 16.24 -15.11
N TRP A 217 14.36 16.98 -14.00
CA TRP A 217 13.28 17.04 -13.01
C TRP A 217 11.91 17.48 -13.57
N ALA A 218 11.88 18.11 -14.75
CA ALA A 218 10.67 18.56 -15.43
C ALA A 218 10.10 17.54 -16.44
N ASP A 219 10.78 16.42 -16.70
CA ASP A 219 10.27 15.38 -17.60
C ASP A 219 9.18 14.54 -16.91
N ILE A 220 8.28 13.97 -17.69
CA ILE A 220 7.33 12.93 -17.27
C ILE A 220 7.68 11.69 -18.07
N VAL A 221 8.13 10.63 -17.38
CA VAL A 221 8.64 9.42 -18.04
C VAL A 221 7.50 8.45 -18.25
N ALA A 222 7.31 8.04 -19.50
CA ALA A 222 6.27 7.12 -19.90
C ALA A 222 6.85 5.90 -20.63
N MET A 223 6.50 4.69 -20.21
CA MET A 223 6.93 3.45 -20.86
C MET A 223 6.13 2.24 -20.38
N ALA A 224 6.39 1.06 -20.95
CA ALA A 224 5.76 -0.20 -20.56
C ALA A 224 5.84 -0.44 -19.05
N CYS A 225 7.06 -0.60 -18.55
CA CYS A 225 7.38 -0.73 -17.14
C CYS A 225 8.59 0.18 -16.85
N LEU A 226 8.46 1.09 -15.88
CA LEU A 226 9.56 1.95 -15.49
C LEU A 226 10.65 1.13 -14.78
N PRO A 227 11.95 1.33 -15.11
CA PRO A 227 13.02 0.69 -14.39
C PRO A 227 13.23 1.31 -13.02
N ASP A 228 13.77 0.53 -12.09
CA ASP A 228 14.03 0.97 -10.71
C ASP A 228 15.06 2.12 -10.63
N ASP A 229 15.89 2.31 -11.64
CA ASP A 229 16.91 3.36 -11.74
C ASP A 229 16.42 4.66 -12.37
N VAL A 230 15.10 4.85 -12.48
CA VAL A 230 14.52 6.11 -12.97
C VAL A 230 15.01 7.32 -12.14
N PRO A 231 15.51 8.39 -12.78
CA PRO A 231 15.92 9.59 -12.05
C PRO A 231 14.71 10.32 -11.45
N ARG A 232 14.97 11.27 -10.54
CA ARG A 232 13.91 12.15 -10.03
C ARG A 232 13.35 13.04 -11.15
N VAL A 233 12.07 12.82 -11.49
CA VAL A 233 11.33 13.48 -12.58
C VAL A 233 9.98 14.00 -12.07
N ALA A 234 9.19 14.65 -12.92
CA ALA A 234 7.91 15.27 -12.55
C ALA A 234 6.72 14.30 -12.49
N GLY A 235 6.82 13.11 -13.09
CA GLY A 235 5.75 12.12 -13.06
C GLY A 235 6.08 10.83 -13.81
N PHE A 236 5.31 9.78 -13.53
CA PHE A 236 5.44 8.46 -14.14
C PHE A 236 4.15 8.03 -14.84
N VAL A 237 4.31 7.35 -15.98
CA VAL A 237 3.23 6.69 -16.72
C VAL A 237 3.67 5.29 -17.13
N ASN A 238 3.01 4.26 -16.60
CA ASN A 238 3.19 2.87 -17.01
C ASN A 238 2.15 2.50 -18.08
N THR A 239 2.48 1.74 -19.11
CA THR A 239 1.48 1.19 -20.05
C THR A 239 1.17 -0.29 -19.80
N GLU A 240 2.02 -0.98 -19.04
CA GLU A 240 1.79 -2.34 -18.55
C GLU A 240 1.29 -2.33 -17.09
N PRO A 241 0.59 -3.39 -16.64
CA PRO A 241 0.15 -3.49 -15.26
C PRO A 241 1.35 -3.47 -14.28
N THR A 242 1.14 -2.80 -13.16
CA THR A 242 2.02 -2.78 -11.99
C THR A 242 1.16 -2.58 -10.75
N THR A 243 1.76 -2.57 -9.56
CA THR A 243 1.02 -2.49 -8.30
C THR A 243 1.32 -1.19 -7.56
N PRO A 244 0.40 -0.73 -6.69
CA PRO A 244 0.64 0.41 -5.79
C PRO A 244 1.82 0.21 -4.82
N LEU A 245 2.28 -1.03 -4.59
CA LEU A 245 3.47 -1.32 -3.76
C LEU A 245 4.72 -1.62 -4.58
N SER A 246 4.68 -1.41 -5.90
CA SER A 246 5.88 -1.50 -6.73
C SER A 246 6.94 -0.50 -6.26
N HIS A 247 8.21 -0.85 -6.45
CA HIS A 247 9.33 0.01 -6.08
C HIS A 247 9.18 1.41 -6.67
N THR A 248 8.87 1.50 -7.97
CA THR A 248 8.68 2.77 -8.68
C THR A 248 7.50 3.57 -8.12
N ASN A 249 6.42 2.94 -7.66
CA ASN A 249 5.34 3.68 -7.00
C ASN A 249 5.72 4.17 -5.60
N VAL A 250 6.50 3.39 -4.84
CA VAL A 250 7.04 3.84 -3.54
C VAL A 250 7.96 5.05 -3.73
N LEU A 251 8.78 5.08 -4.80
CA LEU A 251 9.56 6.26 -5.17
C LEU A 251 8.65 7.43 -5.55
N ALA A 252 7.63 7.21 -6.39
CA ALA A 252 6.69 8.25 -6.80
C ALA A 252 5.99 8.92 -5.61
N SER A 253 5.51 8.11 -4.65
CA SER A 253 4.92 8.59 -3.40
C SER A 253 5.94 9.38 -2.60
N GLY A 254 7.14 8.83 -2.35
CA GLY A 254 8.17 9.52 -1.59
C GLY A 254 8.67 10.83 -2.22
N TRP A 255 8.50 11.00 -3.54
CA TRP A 255 8.82 12.25 -4.25
C TRP A 255 7.61 13.18 -4.42
N GLY A 256 6.40 12.72 -4.08
CA GLY A 256 5.16 13.47 -4.24
C GLY A 256 4.78 13.70 -5.70
N ILE A 257 5.07 12.76 -6.60
CA ILE A 257 4.81 12.90 -8.05
C ILE A 257 3.67 12.00 -8.54
N PRO A 258 2.86 12.43 -9.51
CA PRO A 258 1.78 11.59 -10.05
C PRO A 258 2.31 10.32 -10.73
N ASN A 259 1.65 9.19 -10.49
CA ASN A 259 1.93 7.91 -11.13
C ASN A 259 0.63 7.16 -11.47
N ALA A 260 0.55 6.62 -12.69
CA ALA A 260 -0.61 5.86 -13.14
C ALA A 260 -0.23 4.80 -14.18
N ILE A 261 -1.14 3.83 -14.35
CA ILE A 261 -1.20 2.95 -15.52
C ILE A 261 -2.10 3.62 -16.56
N VAL A 262 -1.65 3.74 -17.80
CA VAL A 262 -2.38 4.29 -18.95
C VAL A 262 -2.16 3.36 -20.14
N ARG A 263 -3.00 2.33 -20.28
CA ARG A 263 -2.86 1.28 -21.30
C ARG A 263 -3.09 1.81 -22.72
N ASP A 264 -3.88 2.87 -22.84
CA ASP A 264 -4.20 3.54 -24.11
C ASP A 264 -3.23 4.68 -24.48
N LEU A 265 -2.08 4.80 -23.78
CA LEU A 265 -1.14 5.91 -23.97
C LEU A 265 -0.68 6.07 -25.44
N ASP A 266 -0.40 4.96 -26.13
CA ASP A 266 0.04 5.00 -27.52
C ASP A 266 -1.01 5.65 -28.44
N ALA A 267 -2.30 5.39 -28.21
CA ALA A 267 -3.38 6.04 -28.94
C ALA A 267 -3.46 7.55 -28.62
N LEU A 268 -3.30 7.92 -27.34
CA LEU A 268 -3.28 9.33 -26.92
C LEU A 268 -2.11 10.10 -27.52
N VAL A 269 -0.91 9.53 -27.47
CA VAL A 269 0.30 10.12 -28.03
C VAL A 269 0.15 10.34 -29.53
N ARG A 270 -0.38 9.35 -30.27
CA ARG A 270 -0.61 9.46 -31.72
C ARG A 270 -1.68 10.49 -32.07
N ARG A 271 -2.79 10.53 -31.32
CA ARG A 271 -3.92 11.44 -31.56
C ARG A 271 -3.56 12.90 -31.26
N ASP A 272 -2.92 13.16 -30.12
CA ASP A 272 -2.75 14.51 -29.58
C ASP A 272 -1.31 15.04 -29.75
N GLY A 273 -0.40 14.20 -30.26
CA GLY A 273 1.01 14.54 -30.47
C GLY A 273 1.73 14.87 -29.17
N LEU A 274 1.64 13.97 -28.19
CA LEU A 274 2.09 14.23 -26.81
C LEU A 274 3.58 13.98 -26.57
N ASP A 275 4.22 13.09 -27.35
CA ASP A 275 5.63 12.73 -27.13
C ASP A 275 6.56 13.92 -27.40
N GLY A 276 7.36 14.29 -26.39
CA GLY A 276 8.20 15.48 -26.37
C GLY A 276 7.45 16.79 -26.12
N ALA A 277 6.12 16.78 -26.03
CA ALA A 277 5.32 17.97 -25.77
C ALA A 277 5.25 18.29 -24.26
N TRP A 278 5.00 19.56 -23.95
CA TRP A 278 4.61 19.96 -22.60
C TRP A 278 3.17 19.52 -22.35
N VAL A 279 2.96 18.87 -21.21
CA VAL A 279 1.65 18.34 -20.82
C VAL A 279 1.31 18.73 -19.39
N ARG A 280 0.01 18.90 -19.12
CA ARG A 280 -0.54 18.84 -17.78
C ARG A 280 -1.01 17.40 -17.53
N TYR A 281 -0.38 16.77 -16.56
CA TYR A 281 -0.66 15.41 -16.14
C TYR A 281 -1.41 15.45 -14.80
N ARG A 282 -2.64 14.93 -14.79
CA ARG A 282 -3.46 14.81 -13.58
C ARG A 282 -3.78 13.34 -13.34
N VAL A 283 -3.54 12.91 -12.11
CA VAL A 283 -3.88 11.56 -11.63
C VAL A 283 -4.76 11.69 -10.41
N SER A 284 -5.96 11.14 -10.48
CA SER A 284 -6.84 10.87 -9.34
C SER A 284 -7.54 9.52 -9.52
N GLU A 285 -8.26 9.07 -8.49
CA GLU A 285 -9.08 7.86 -8.58
C GLU A 285 -10.18 7.99 -9.65
N ASP A 286 -10.73 9.19 -9.84
CA ASP A 286 -11.82 9.46 -10.78
C ASP A 286 -11.37 9.67 -12.22
N ALA A 287 -10.19 10.26 -12.42
CA ALA A 287 -9.74 10.67 -13.74
C ALA A 287 -8.21 10.71 -13.85
N ILE A 288 -7.71 10.19 -14.97
CA ILE A 288 -6.31 10.29 -15.37
C ILE A 288 -6.24 10.97 -16.72
N THR A 289 -5.67 12.18 -16.76
CA THR A 289 -5.61 13.01 -17.98
C THR A 289 -4.20 13.46 -18.30
N LEU A 290 -3.89 13.46 -19.60
CA LEU A 290 -2.68 14.03 -20.19
C LEU A 290 -3.13 15.06 -21.23
N GLU A 291 -3.00 16.33 -20.89
CA GLU A 291 -3.45 17.45 -21.73
C GLU A 291 -2.25 18.20 -22.28
N ARG A 292 -2.16 18.35 -23.60
CA ARG A 292 -1.11 19.13 -24.25
C ARG A 292 -1.23 20.62 -23.90
N LEU A 293 -0.12 21.23 -23.52
CA LEU A 293 0.01 22.67 -23.33
C LEU A 293 0.47 23.35 -24.62
N SER A 294 0.00 24.57 -24.86
CA SER A 294 0.42 25.38 -26.02
C SER A 294 1.87 25.82 -25.91
N ASP A 295 2.30 26.16 -24.69
CA ASP A 295 3.60 26.76 -24.40
C ASP A 295 4.29 26.02 -23.24
N ALA A 296 5.60 26.21 -23.13
CA ALA A 296 6.36 25.70 -22.00
C ALA A 296 5.89 26.39 -20.71
N PRO A 297 5.50 25.63 -19.67
CA PRO A 297 5.10 26.22 -18.40
C PRO A 297 6.29 26.86 -17.69
N VAL A 298 6.01 27.88 -16.89
CA VAL A 298 7.00 28.42 -15.95
C VAL A 298 7.04 27.48 -14.75
N LEU A 299 8.08 26.64 -14.69
CA LEU A 299 8.23 25.66 -13.62
C LEU A 299 9.15 26.19 -12.53
N GLU A 300 8.68 26.12 -11.28
CA GLU A 300 9.54 26.28 -10.12
C GLU A 300 10.23 24.96 -9.81
N ARG A 301 11.52 25.03 -9.47
CA ARG A 301 12.24 23.83 -9.02
C ARG A 301 11.58 23.30 -7.75
N PRO A 302 11.26 22.00 -7.67
CA PRO A 302 10.62 21.43 -6.49
C PRO A 302 11.43 21.66 -5.22
N VAL A 303 10.75 21.74 -4.07
CA VAL A 303 11.40 21.96 -2.75
C VAL A 303 12.45 20.89 -2.45
N TRP A 304 12.21 19.63 -2.83
CA TRP A 304 13.16 18.54 -2.66
C TRP A 304 14.45 18.71 -3.49
N HIS A 305 14.43 19.51 -4.55
CA HIS A 305 15.65 19.86 -5.29
C HIS A 305 16.54 20.80 -4.46
N GLN A 306 15.99 21.46 -3.44
CA GLN A 306 16.70 22.40 -2.57
C GLN A 306 17.00 21.81 -1.18
N GLN A 307 16.14 20.91 -0.69
CA GLN A 307 16.25 20.32 0.64
C GLN A 307 17.22 19.13 0.66
N ARG A 308 18.33 19.27 1.41
CA ARG A 308 19.28 18.18 1.67
C ARG A 308 18.89 17.44 2.94
N ILE A 309 18.78 16.11 2.85
CA ILE A 309 18.54 15.25 4.00
C ILE A 309 19.82 15.18 4.82
N ARG A 310 19.72 15.51 6.11
CA ARG A 310 20.80 15.35 7.07
C ARG A 310 20.58 14.06 7.83
N ILE A 311 21.60 13.22 7.86
CA ILE A 311 21.66 12.04 8.71
C ILE A 311 22.53 12.37 9.91
N ASP A 312 22.20 11.80 11.06
CA ASP A 312 23.06 11.87 12.24
C ASP A 312 24.34 11.04 12.00
N ALA A 313 25.43 11.49 12.60
CA ALA A 313 26.71 10.77 12.51
C ALA A 313 26.56 9.38 13.17
N PRO A 314 26.92 8.29 12.46
CA PRO A 314 26.78 6.95 13.00
C PRO A 314 27.75 6.69 14.15
N LEU A 315 27.33 5.83 15.08
CA LEU A 315 28.14 5.43 16.21
C LEU A 315 29.13 4.34 15.78
N LEU A 316 30.40 4.71 15.64
CA LEU A 316 31.49 3.82 15.28
C LEU A 316 32.30 3.32 16.50
N ALA A 317 31.83 3.62 17.71
CA ALA A 317 32.39 3.13 18.97
C ALA A 317 32.32 1.59 19.06
N GLU A 318 32.97 1.01 20.07
CA GLU A 318 32.93 -0.45 20.26
C GLU A 318 31.50 -0.94 20.51
N ALA A 319 30.92 -1.57 19.49
CA ALA A 319 29.66 -2.28 19.55
C ALA A 319 29.90 -3.76 19.21
N PRO A 320 29.33 -4.72 19.98
CA PRO A 320 29.43 -6.14 19.68
C PRO A 320 28.52 -6.53 18.50
N ILE A 321 28.68 -7.73 17.94
CA ILE A 321 27.60 -8.33 17.16
C ILE A 321 26.51 -8.75 18.15
N MET A 322 25.25 -8.43 17.87
CA MET A 322 24.14 -8.63 18.80
C MET A 322 23.04 -9.49 18.18
N ALA A 323 22.42 -10.37 18.99
CA ALA A 323 21.20 -11.06 18.59
C ALA A 323 20.06 -10.05 18.39
N LEU A 324 19.22 -10.27 17.37
CA LEU A 324 18.15 -9.34 17.00
C LEU A 324 17.21 -9.03 18.18
N HIS A 325 16.80 -10.04 18.96
CA HIS A 325 15.90 -9.85 20.11
C HIS A 325 16.44 -8.94 21.23
N ARG A 326 17.75 -8.66 21.24
CA ARG A 326 18.40 -7.77 22.21
C ARG A 326 18.45 -6.31 21.74
N LEU A 327 18.27 -6.06 20.44
CA LEU A 327 18.25 -4.71 19.89
C LEU A 327 16.94 -3.99 20.24
N ARG A 328 17.00 -2.67 20.29
CA ARG A 328 15.87 -1.74 20.47
C ARG A 328 15.96 -0.61 19.45
N ARG A 329 14.91 0.20 19.35
CA ARG A 329 14.87 1.37 18.45
C ARG A 329 16.09 2.31 18.56
N ALA A 330 16.66 2.46 19.75
CA ALA A 330 17.84 3.31 19.98
C ALA A 330 19.14 2.77 19.35
N ASP A 331 19.20 1.49 19.02
CA ASP A 331 20.40 0.87 18.42
C ASP A 331 20.56 1.19 16.93
N ARG A 332 19.60 1.89 16.31
CA ARG A 332 19.62 2.24 14.88
C ARG A 332 20.90 2.99 14.47
N ASP A 333 21.48 3.77 15.39
CA ASP A 333 22.67 4.59 15.12
C ASP A 333 23.96 3.73 15.08
N SER A 334 23.89 2.46 15.50
CA SER A 334 25.00 1.50 15.46
C SER A 334 24.78 0.34 14.49
N TYR A 335 23.53 -0.09 14.25
CA TYR A 335 23.20 -1.29 13.45
C TYR A 335 22.26 -1.01 12.26
N GLY A 336 21.78 0.23 12.12
CA GLY A 336 20.83 0.63 11.09
C GLY A 336 19.37 0.41 11.43
N THR A 337 18.50 1.04 10.65
CA THR A 337 17.07 1.16 10.94
C THR A 337 16.35 -0.20 10.89
N LYS A 338 16.64 -1.04 9.89
CA LYS A 338 16.00 -2.35 9.75
C LYS A 338 16.31 -3.28 10.92
N ALA A 339 17.57 -3.34 11.34
CA ALA A 339 17.99 -4.17 12.46
C ALA A 339 17.32 -3.71 13.77
N ALA A 340 17.26 -2.40 14.01
CA ALA A 340 16.60 -1.82 15.18
C ALA A 340 15.09 -2.10 15.18
N ASN A 341 14.41 -1.96 14.04
CA ASN A 341 12.98 -2.26 13.91
C ASN A 341 12.66 -3.74 14.14
N LEU A 342 13.52 -4.65 13.67
CA LEU A 342 13.38 -6.08 13.96
C LEU A 342 13.58 -6.41 15.44
N GLY A 343 14.55 -5.76 16.10
CA GLY A 343 14.73 -5.90 17.55
C GLY A 343 13.56 -5.35 18.35
N GLU A 344 13.01 -4.22 17.91
CA GLU A 344 11.79 -3.65 18.48
C GLU A 344 10.59 -4.58 18.30
N LEU A 345 10.46 -5.23 17.14
CA LEU A 345 9.42 -6.23 16.91
C LEU A 345 9.54 -7.41 17.88
N HIS A 346 10.76 -7.96 18.06
CA HIS A 346 11.02 -9.00 19.06
C HIS A 346 10.58 -8.54 20.45
N HIS A 347 10.93 -7.31 20.85
CA HIS A 347 10.51 -6.77 22.13
C HIS A 347 8.99 -6.72 22.30
N VAL A 348 8.26 -6.24 21.29
CA VAL A 348 6.79 -6.17 21.30
C VAL A 348 6.17 -7.55 21.46
N LEU A 349 6.67 -8.55 20.71
CA LEU A 349 6.15 -9.91 20.73
C LEU A 349 6.44 -10.64 22.05
N ASP A 350 7.64 -10.47 22.60
CA ASP A 350 8.08 -11.18 23.80
C ASP A 350 7.53 -10.56 25.08
N SER A 351 7.63 -9.23 25.21
CA SER A 351 7.20 -8.54 26.44
C SER A 351 5.69 -8.45 26.55
N ARG A 352 4.99 -8.30 25.42
CA ARG A 352 3.55 -8.06 25.35
C ARG A 352 3.10 -6.85 26.18
N THR A 353 3.99 -5.88 26.40
CA THR A 353 3.71 -4.68 27.19
C THR A 353 3.44 -3.44 26.34
N ALA A 354 3.63 -3.52 25.03
CA ALA A 354 3.37 -2.40 24.13
C ALA A 354 1.87 -2.11 24.01
N ASP A 355 1.50 -0.83 24.02
CA ASP A 355 0.13 -0.42 23.70
C ASP A 355 -0.09 -0.49 22.18
N LEU A 356 -0.80 -1.53 21.76
CA LEU A 356 -1.14 -1.77 20.36
C LEU A 356 -2.51 -1.18 19.96
N THR A 357 -3.15 -0.40 20.84
CA THR A 357 -4.51 0.11 20.66
C THR A 357 -4.58 1.58 20.25
N ALA A 358 -3.46 2.30 20.23
CA ALA A 358 -3.40 3.74 20.00
C ALA A 358 -4.11 4.22 18.71
N PHE A 359 -4.03 3.47 17.61
CA PHE A 359 -4.78 3.77 16.38
C PHE A 359 -6.29 3.80 16.62
N TYR A 360 -6.80 2.84 17.39
CA TYR A 360 -8.23 2.71 17.69
C TYR A 360 -8.66 3.68 18.79
N ALA A 361 -7.77 4.06 19.71
CA ALA A 361 -8.04 5.08 20.72
C ALA A 361 -8.07 6.52 20.15
N ARG A 362 -7.75 6.71 18.87
CA ARG A 362 -7.78 8.00 18.19
C ARG A 362 -9.22 8.48 18.02
N GLN A 363 -9.46 9.77 18.28
CA GLN A 363 -10.78 10.37 18.10
C GLN A 363 -11.21 10.38 16.63
N ARG A 364 -12.43 9.88 16.36
CA ARG A 364 -13.01 9.80 15.01
C ARG A 364 -14.48 10.25 15.02
N PRO A 365 -14.75 11.57 14.99
CA PRO A 365 -16.10 12.10 15.07
C PRO A 365 -17.07 11.43 14.05
N PRO A 366 -18.32 11.15 14.44
CA PRO A 366 -18.94 11.50 15.72
C PRO A 366 -18.50 10.60 16.90
N ARG A 367 -17.69 9.57 16.65
CA ARG A 367 -17.23 8.65 17.69
C ARG A 367 -16.10 9.26 18.53
N PRO A 368 -16.08 9.01 19.85
CA PRO A 368 -14.97 9.39 20.70
C PRO A 368 -13.69 8.60 20.38
N ASP A 369 -13.83 7.35 19.93
CA ASP A 369 -12.77 6.44 19.53
C ASP A 369 -13.35 5.24 18.73
N LEU A 370 -12.52 4.24 18.40
CA LEU A 370 -12.88 3.01 17.69
C LEU A 370 -12.64 1.75 18.54
N LEU A 371 -12.52 1.86 19.87
CA LEU A 371 -12.19 0.72 20.73
C LEU A 371 -13.29 -0.34 20.74
N THR A 372 -14.56 0.05 20.62
CA THR A 372 -15.68 -0.90 20.48
C THR A 372 -15.57 -1.74 19.21
N HIS A 373 -15.10 -1.15 18.10
CA HIS A 373 -14.84 -1.90 16.86
C HIS A 373 -13.69 -2.90 17.06
N LEU A 374 -12.61 -2.46 17.71
CA LEU A 374 -11.49 -3.35 18.04
C LEU A 374 -11.93 -4.50 18.96
N ALA A 375 -12.76 -4.22 19.96
CA ALA A 375 -13.31 -5.21 20.88
C ALA A 375 -14.03 -6.35 20.14
N LEU A 376 -14.88 -5.99 19.17
CA LEU A 376 -15.55 -6.97 18.30
C LEU A 376 -14.55 -7.77 17.46
N ARG A 377 -13.53 -7.11 16.89
CA ARG A 377 -12.48 -7.78 16.11
C ARG A 377 -11.62 -8.74 16.92
N LEU A 378 -11.40 -8.45 18.21
CA LEU A 378 -10.63 -9.31 19.12
C LEU A 378 -11.48 -10.42 19.74
N GLY A 379 -12.81 -10.35 19.63
CA GLY A 379 -13.74 -11.29 20.27
C GLY A 379 -13.96 -10.99 21.76
N GLU A 380 -13.77 -9.73 22.17
CA GLU A 380 -13.83 -9.26 23.55
C GLU A 380 -14.88 -8.13 23.69
N PRO A 381 -16.17 -8.37 23.33
CA PRO A 381 -17.19 -7.33 23.38
C PRO A 381 -17.34 -6.79 24.81
N GLU A 382 -17.51 -5.48 24.94
CA GLU A 382 -17.68 -4.77 26.23
C GLU A 382 -16.48 -4.87 27.19
N ALA A 383 -15.33 -5.38 26.74
CA ALA A 383 -14.14 -5.48 27.57
C ALA A 383 -13.58 -4.07 27.93
N PRO A 384 -13.07 -3.89 29.16
CA PRO A 384 -12.37 -2.67 29.52
C PRO A 384 -11.07 -2.51 28.71
N VAL A 385 -10.58 -1.27 28.60
CA VAL A 385 -9.42 -0.92 27.76
C VAL A 385 -8.18 -1.76 28.10
N GLU A 386 -7.94 -2.03 29.38
CA GLU A 386 -6.79 -2.84 29.84
C GLU A 386 -6.86 -4.28 29.32
N ARG A 387 -8.08 -4.86 29.25
CA ARG A 387 -8.28 -6.19 28.66
C ARG A 387 -8.08 -6.15 27.15
N LEU A 388 -8.54 -5.09 26.47
CA LEU A 388 -8.33 -4.90 25.03
C LEU A 388 -6.85 -4.77 24.67
N GLN A 389 -6.08 -4.04 25.47
CA GLN A 389 -4.63 -3.92 25.31
C GLN A 389 -3.94 -5.29 25.43
N ALA A 390 -4.29 -6.07 26.46
CA ALA A 390 -3.77 -7.43 26.63
C ALA A 390 -4.18 -8.34 25.47
N ALA A 391 -5.45 -8.31 25.05
CA ALA A 391 -5.96 -9.12 23.94
C ALA A 391 -5.32 -8.76 22.60
N ALA A 392 -5.03 -7.48 22.36
CA ALA A 392 -4.31 -7.03 21.18
C ALA A 392 -2.88 -7.58 21.15
N ALA A 393 -2.15 -7.49 22.27
CA ALA A 393 -0.80 -8.04 22.38
C ALA A 393 -0.78 -9.58 22.23
N GLU A 394 -1.75 -10.28 22.84
CA GLU A 394 -1.95 -11.72 22.68
C GLU A 394 -2.23 -12.10 21.22
N ARG A 395 -3.12 -11.36 20.54
CA ARG A 395 -3.46 -11.58 19.13
C ARG A 395 -2.24 -11.41 18.22
N VAL A 396 -1.48 -10.33 18.38
CA VAL A 396 -0.27 -10.09 17.60
C VAL A 396 0.76 -11.21 17.83
N ALA A 397 1.04 -11.55 19.08
CA ALA A 397 1.99 -12.61 19.42
C ALA A 397 1.54 -14.01 18.96
N ALA A 398 0.22 -14.25 18.85
CA ALA A 398 -0.31 -15.50 18.32
C ALA A 398 -0.14 -15.60 16.79
N THR A 399 -0.42 -14.52 16.07
CA THR A 399 -0.49 -14.51 14.59
C THR A 399 0.88 -14.43 13.91
N VAL A 400 1.81 -13.61 14.42
CA VAL A 400 3.10 -13.33 13.74
C VAL A 400 4.31 -13.73 14.57
N ARG A 401 5.46 -13.88 13.90
CA ARG A 401 6.77 -14.12 14.51
C ARG A 401 7.81 -13.17 13.92
N ALA A 402 8.83 -12.85 14.70
CA ALA A 402 10.03 -12.19 14.21
C ALA A 402 11.09 -13.24 13.83
N PRO A 403 11.87 -13.03 12.76
CA PRO A 403 12.97 -13.91 12.40
C PRO A 403 14.12 -13.84 13.41
N GLU A 404 14.66 -15.00 13.78
CA GLU A 404 15.88 -15.12 14.57
C GLU A 404 17.11 -14.74 13.75
N GLY A 405 18.10 -14.14 14.40
CA GLY A 405 19.33 -13.72 13.75
C GLY A 405 20.21 -12.82 14.60
N VAL A 406 21.26 -12.31 13.97
CA VAL A 406 22.19 -11.34 14.55
C VAL A 406 22.33 -10.11 13.65
N ALA A 407 22.74 -8.98 14.23
CA ALA A 407 23.10 -7.77 13.51
C ALA A 407 24.56 -7.41 13.74
N LEU A 408 25.25 -7.07 12.64
CA LEU A 408 26.61 -6.56 12.61
C LEU A 408 26.56 -5.02 12.67
N PRO A 409 27.34 -4.39 13.57
CA PRO A 409 27.35 -2.94 13.69
C PRO A 409 28.18 -2.26 12.59
N PHE A 410 27.92 -0.97 12.37
CA PHE A 410 28.63 -0.10 11.42
C PHE A 410 30.15 -0.10 11.61
N ARG A 411 30.62 -0.30 12.84
CA ARG A 411 32.05 -0.41 13.15
C ARG A 411 32.76 -1.49 12.32
N LEU A 412 32.12 -2.63 12.06
CA LEU A 412 32.76 -3.71 11.28
C LEU A 412 32.95 -3.30 9.82
N HIS A 413 31.98 -2.58 9.25
CA HIS A 413 32.10 -1.98 7.93
C HIS A 413 33.22 -0.92 7.92
N HIS A 414 33.27 -0.04 8.92
CA HIS A 414 34.32 0.95 9.06
C HIS A 414 35.72 0.31 9.12
N LEU A 415 35.91 -0.72 9.96
CA LEU A 415 37.18 -1.46 10.06
C LEU A 415 37.59 -2.04 8.70
N PHE A 416 36.65 -2.63 7.97
CA PHE A 416 36.90 -3.13 6.62
C PHE A 416 37.35 -2.01 5.66
N LEU A 417 36.63 -0.89 5.59
CA LEU A 417 36.98 0.23 4.70
C LEU A 417 38.35 0.85 5.05
N THR A 418 38.71 0.88 6.33
CA THR A 418 40.01 1.42 6.78
C THR A 418 41.17 0.44 6.71
N SER A 419 40.90 -0.84 6.39
CA SER A 419 41.94 -1.88 6.36
C SER A 419 42.88 -1.81 5.16
N SER A 420 42.52 -1.04 4.12
CA SER A 420 43.27 -0.92 2.87
C SER A 420 43.42 0.53 2.45
N ALA A 421 44.67 0.98 2.26
CA ALA A 421 44.96 2.32 1.74
C ALA A 421 44.35 2.53 0.35
N ALA A 422 44.25 1.48 -0.47
CA ALA A 422 43.62 1.56 -1.79
C ALA A 422 42.12 1.86 -1.68
N LEU A 423 41.42 1.24 -0.71
CA LEU A 423 39.99 1.52 -0.47
C LEU A 423 39.80 2.98 -0.05
N GLN A 424 40.60 3.45 0.91
CA GLN A 424 40.56 4.84 1.37
C GLN A 424 40.81 5.84 0.23
N GLN A 425 41.78 5.56 -0.64
CA GLN A 425 42.05 6.40 -1.81
C GLN A 425 40.88 6.38 -2.82
N GLY A 426 40.28 5.22 -3.06
CA GLY A 426 39.11 5.08 -3.94
C GLY A 426 37.90 5.86 -3.43
N ILE A 427 37.60 5.76 -2.13
CA ILE A 427 36.55 6.55 -1.47
C ILE A 427 36.85 8.05 -1.59
N GLY A 428 38.10 8.48 -1.37
CA GLY A 428 38.50 9.88 -1.52
C GLY A 428 38.31 10.43 -2.94
N LYS A 429 38.59 9.62 -3.98
CA LYS A 429 38.32 10.00 -5.37
C LYS A 429 36.83 10.15 -5.64
N LEU A 430 36.01 9.19 -5.18
CA LEU A 430 34.56 9.25 -5.33
C LEU A 430 33.97 10.47 -4.63
N LYS A 431 34.42 10.76 -3.40
CA LYS A 431 34.04 11.96 -2.65
C LYS A 431 34.34 13.24 -3.44
N MET A 432 35.56 13.37 -3.96
CA MET A 432 35.95 14.54 -4.76
C MET A 432 35.09 14.68 -6.03
N ALA A 433 34.78 13.57 -6.70
CA ALA A 433 33.92 13.60 -7.88
C ALA A 433 32.49 14.06 -7.54
N LEU A 434 31.94 13.63 -6.40
CA LEU A 434 30.63 14.07 -5.90
C LEU A 434 30.64 15.56 -5.52
N GLU A 435 31.69 16.03 -4.85
CA GLU A 435 31.83 17.45 -4.47
C GLU A 435 31.95 18.38 -5.69
N LEU A 436 32.57 17.90 -6.78
CA LEU A 436 32.75 18.65 -8.02
C LEU A 436 31.60 18.45 -9.03
N GLU A 437 30.55 17.70 -8.68
CA GLU A 437 29.43 17.34 -9.56
C GLU A 437 29.89 16.69 -10.89
N ALA A 438 30.97 15.90 -10.86
CA ALA A 438 31.54 15.21 -12.01
C ALA A 438 30.76 13.92 -12.35
N LEU A 439 29.50 14.08 -12.77
CA LEU A 439 28.53 12.99 -12.93
C LEU A 439 28.92 11.91 -13.96
N ASP A 440 29.82 12.24 -14.88
CA ASP A 440 30.34 11.38 -15.95
C ASP A 440 31.30 10.31 -15.43
N VAL A 441 32.02 10.58 -14.34
CA VAL A 441 33.00 9.64 -13.77
C VAL A 441 32.50 8.85 -12.56
N ILE A 442 31.42 9.29 -11.91
CA ILE A 442 30.88 8.66 -10.68
C ILE A 442 30.68 7.15 -10.85
N ASP A 443 30.02 6.72 -11.92
CA ASP A 443 29.72 5.29 -12.12
C ASP A 443 30.99 4.45 -12.25
N SER A 444 31.97 4.96 -13.00
CA SER A 444 33.24 4.26 -13.18
C SER A 444 33.99 4.12 -11.85
N LEU A 445 34.00 5.18 -11.04
CA LEU A 445 34.61 5.18 -9.71
C LEU A 445 33.89 4.24 -8.75
N CYS A 446 32.56 4.22 -8.79
CA CYS A 446 31.75 3.26 -8.04
C CYS A 446 32.11 1.81 -8.42
N LEU A 447 32.08 1.47 -9.71
CA LEU A 447 32.39 0.11 -10.20
C LEU A 447 33.83 -0.31 -9.90
N ASP A 448 34.80 0.61 -9.98
CA ASP A 448 36.20 0.37 -9.59
C ASP A 448 36.31 0.07 -8.11
N LEU A 449 35.64 0.86 -7.27
CA LEU A 449 35.66 0.70 -5.82
C LEU A 449 34.93 -0.59 -5.39
N GLN A 450 33.83 -0.95 -6.04
CA GLN A 450 33.16 -2.24 -5.81
C GLN A 450 34.08 -3.42 -6.14
N ARG A 451 34.79 -3.39 -7.27
CA ARG A 451 35.79 -4.40 -7.63
C ARG A 451 36.91 -4.48 -6.58
N LEU A 452 37.39 -3.33 -6.12
CA LEU A 452 38.43 -3.26 -5.09
C LEU A 452 37.94 -3.86 -3.76
N MET A 453 36.72 -3.53 -3.31
CA MET A 453 36.12 -4.13 -2.12
C MET A 453 36.02 -5.64 -2.25
N HIS A 454 35.52 -6.17 -3.37
CA HIS A 454 35.41 -7.62 -3.59
C HIS A 454 36.75 -8.35 -3.48
N SER A 455 37.84 -7.73 -3.94
CA SER A 455 39.20 -8.29 -3.89
C SER A 455 39.92 -8.08 -2.55
N THR A 456 39.43 -7.20 -1.68
CA THR A 456 40.07 -6.89 -0.40
C THR A 456 39.71 -7.96 0.64
N PRO A 457 40.70 -8.63 1.26
CA PRO A 457 40.42 -9.60 2.32
C PRO A 457 39.76 -8.94 3.53
N ILE A 458 38.75 -9.60 4.11
CA ILE A 458 38.15 -9.16 5.37
C ILE A 458 39.20 -9.32 6.49
N PRO A 459 39.44 -8.29 7.32
CA PRO A 459 40.37 -8.39 8.45
C PRO A 459 40.07 -9.60 9.33
N GLY A 460 41.10 -10.33 9.75
CA GLY A 460 40.94 -11.59 10.47
C GLY A 460 40.15 -11.47 11.79
N GLU A 461 40.21 -10.31 12.45
CA GLU A 461 39.39 -10.03 13.64
C GLU A 461 37.89 -9.90 13.30
N VAL A 462 37.57 -9.24 12.18
CA VAL A 462 36.19 -9.07 11.69
C VAL A 462 35.65 -10.42 11.25
N ALA A 463 36.43 -11.18 10.47
CA ALA A 463 36.03 -12.51 10.04
C ALA A 463 35.72 -13.45 11.22
N ARG A 464 36.60 -13.49 12.23
CA ARG A 464 36.37 -14.29 13.46
C ARG A 464 35.17 -13.83 14.26
N ALA A 465 34.92 -12.52 14.34
CA ALA A 465 33.73 -12.00 15.02
C ALA A 465 32.45 -12.46 14.31
N VAL A 466 32.41 -12.34 12.98
CA VAL A 466 31.24 -12.73 12.18
C VAL A 466 30.97 -14.23 12.24
N THR A 467 31.99 -15.08 12.02
CA THR A 467 31.81 -16.53 12.08
C THR A 467 31.51 -17.01 13.50
N GLY A 468 32.13 -16.39 14.51
CA GLY A 468 31.87 -16.70 15.93
C GLY A 468 30.48 -16.29 16.41
N ALA A 469 29.85 -15.29 15.79
CA ALA A 469 28.48 -14.87 16.11
C ALA A 469 27.39 -15.78 15.53
N VAL A 470 27.77 -16.65 14.57
CA VAL A 470 26.88 -17.65 13.97
C VAL A 470 27.48 -19.05 14.17
N PRO A 471 27.67 -19.49 15.43
CA PRO A 471 28.38 -20.73 15.73
C PRO A 471 27.58 -21.92 15.20
N GLY A 472 28.27 -22.88 14.57
CA GLY A 472 27.62 -24.04 13.98
C GLY A 472 26.86 -23.73 12.69
N LEU A 473 27.33 -22.75 11.89
CA LEU A 473 26.92 -22.53 10.50
C LEU A 473 26.49 -23.85 9.88
N PRO A 474 25.24 -23.97 9.44
CA PRO A 474 24.51 -25.22 9.42
C PRO A 474 25.27 -26.33 8.69
N ALA A 475 25.95 -27.19 9.47
CA ALA A 475 26.56 -28.43 8.99
C ALA A 475 25.49 -29.39 8.44
N ASP A 476 24.21 -29.10 8.70
CA ASP A 476 23.01 -29.82 8.29
C ASP A 476 22.36 -29.26 7.00
N GLY A 477 22.96 -28.27 6.33
CA GLY A 477 22.47 -27.75 5.05
C GLY A 477 21.30 -26.76 5.15
N ARG A 478 21.10 -26.08 6.28
CA ARG A 478 20.23 -24.88 6.33
C ARG A 478 20.89 -23.70 5.59
N ARG A 479 20.05 -22.73 5.19
CA ARG A 479 20.42 -21.56 4.39
C ARG A 479 20.32 -20.32 5.27
N LEU A 480 21.21 -19.35 5.07
CA LEU A 480 21.17 -18.06 5.73
C LEU A 480 20.78 -16.96 4.75
N VAL A 481 20.18 -15.91 5.29
CA VAL A 481 19.86 -14.67 4.58
C VAL A 481 20.67 -13.54 5.19
N VAL A 482 21.38 -12.79 4.35
CA VAL A 482 22.21 -11.64 4.74
C VAL A 482 21.60 -10.39 4.12
N ARG A 483 21.13 -9.45 4.95
CA ARG A 483 20.38 -8.25 4.52
C ARG A 483 21.11 -6.97 4.90
N SER A 484 20.96 -5.95 4.07
CA SER A 484 21.39 -4.58 4.37
C SER A 484 20.63 -4.01 5.58
N SER A 485 21.29 -3.13 6.33
CA SER A 485 20.68 -2.28 7.35
C SER A 485 21.54 -1.03 7.52
N SER A 486 21.43 -0.09 6.59
CA SER A 486 22.18 1.18 6.64
C SER A 486 21.53 2.22 7.55
N ASN A 487 22.29 3.24 7.98
CA ASN A 487 21.76 4.48 8.56
C ASN A 487 21.19 5.44 7.49
N ALA A 488 21.47 5.20 6.21
CA ALA A 488 20.85 5.89 5.07
C ALA A 488 19.72 5.04 4.45
N GLU A 489 18.86 4.47 5.30
CA GLU A 489 17.65 3.73 4.94
C GLU A 489 16.45 4.26 5.71
N ASP A 490 15.28 4.23 5.06
CA ASP A 490 13.98 4.58 5.64
C ASP A 490 13.96 5.97 6.32
N LEU A 491 14.55 6.96 5.66
CA LEU A 491 14.62 8.35 6.13
C LEU A 491 13.40 9.15 5.67
N PRO A 492 12.97 10.17 6.42
CA PRO A 492 11.95 11.10 5.96
C PRO A 492 12.34 11.74 4.61
N GLY A 493 11.51 11.57 3.58
CA GLY A 493 11.75 12.08 2.23
C GLY A 493 12.77 11.28 1.39
N PHE A 494 13.24 10.13 1.89
CA PHE A 494 14.11 9.21 1.16
C PHE A 494 13.83 7.75 1.52
N SER A 495 13.08 7.09 0.63
CA SER A 495 12.91 5.64 0.67
C SER A 495 14.09 4.97 -0.01
N ALA A 496 14.79 4.12 0.75
CA ALA A 496 15.85 3.27 0.22
C ALA A 496 15.36 1.88 -0.20
N ALA A 497 14.05 1.76 -0.47
CA ALA A 497 13.47 0.53 -1.00
C ALA A 497 14.32 0.02 -2.17
N GLY A 498 14.71 -1.26 -2.15
CA GLY A 498 15.51 -1.92 -3.19
C GLY A 498 16.78 -1.21 -3.66
N ILE A 499 17.38 -0.31 -2.86
CA ILE A 499 18.64 0.38 -3.21
C ILE A 499 19.88 -0.49 -2.87
N TYR A 500 19.78 -1.32 -1.84
CA TYR A 500 20.88 -2.13 -1.31
C TYR A 500 20.60 -3.63 -1.45
N ASP A 501 21.67 -4.42 -1.48
CA ASP A 501 21.59 -5.85 -1.75
C ASP A 501 21.11 -6.65 -0.53
N SER A 502 20.46 -7.79 -0.81
CA SER A 502 20.24 -8.86 0.15
C SER A 502 20.61 -10.19 -0.50
N VAL A 503 21.42 -11.00 0.18
CA VAL A 503 21.88 -12.30 -0.31
C VAL A 503 21.15 -13.39 0.44
N THR A 504 20.30 -14.13 -0.27
CA THR A 504 19.46 -15.15 0.37
C THR A 504 20.08 -16.54 0.32
N THR A 505 21.04 -16.83 -0.56
CA THR A 505 21.56 -18.18 -0.89
C THR A 505 22.74 -18.67 -0.04
N VAL A 506 22.97 -18.11 1.14
CA VAL A 506 24.22 -18.28 1.89
C VAL A 506 24.31 -19.64 2.59
N ARG A 507 25.42 -20.36 2.38
CA ARG A 507 25.74 -21.65 3.01
C ARG A 507 27.22 -21.73 3.39
N GLY A 508 27.50 -21.99 4.66
CA GLY A 508 28.86 -22.12 5.18
C GLY A 508 29.59 -20.78 5.39
N GLU A 509 30.79 -20.85 5.96
CA GLU A 509 31.57 -19.68 6.40
C GLU A 509 32.04 -18.79 5.25
N GLU A 510 32.57 -19.40 4.18
CA GLU A 510 33.10 -18.67 3.03
C GLU A 510 32.02 -17.82 2.36
N GLN A 511 30.88 -18.44 2.04
CA GLN A 511 29.75 -17.74 1.44
C GLN A 511 29.16 -16.67 2.37
N LEU A 512 29.22 -16.87 3.70
CA LEU A 512 28.77 -15.86 4.65
C LEU A 512 29.63 -14.61 4.57
N LEU A 513 30.94 -14.76 4.61
CA LEU A 513 31.88 -13.65 4.53
C LEU A 513 31.78 -12.93 3.17
N ASP A 514 31.58 -13.66 2.08
CA ASP A 514 31.37 -13.09 0.75
C ASP A 514 30.04 -12.34 0.66
N ALA A 515 28.96 -12.86 1.24
CA ALA A 515 27.67 -12.20 1.28
C ALA A 515 27.70 -10.90 2.12
N VAL A 516 28.37 -10.92 3.29
CA VAL A 516 28.58 -9.71 4.10
C VAL A 516 29.35 -8.66 3.29
N ARG A 517 30.39 -9.08 2.57
CA ARG A 517 31.16 -8.19 1.68
C ARG A 517 30.29 -7.62 0.57
N GLN A 518 29.47 -8.44 -0.08
CA GLN A 518 28.54 -7.99 -1.12
C GLN A 518 27.56 -6.93 -0.59
N VAL A 519 26.96 -7.18 0.58
CA VAL A 519 26.04 -6.21 1.19
C VAL A 519 26.74 -4.89 1.51
N TRP A 520 27.96 -4.90 2.05
CA TRP A 520 28.76 -3.69 2.22
C TRP A 520 29.05 -2.99 0.89
N THR A 521 29.42 -3.74 -0.15
CA THR A 521 29.72 -3.22 -1.48
C THR A 521 28.49 -2.59 -2.17
N SER A 522 27.27 -3.04 -1.84
CA SER A 522 26.04 -2.46 -2.39
C SER A 522 25.83 -0.99 -2.01
N LEU A 523 26.43 -0.55 -0.88
CA LEU A 523 26.50 0.84 -0.48
C LEU A 523 27.30 1.70 -1.47
N LEU A 524 28.03 1.13 -2.42
CA LEU A 524 28.79 1.87 -3.42
C LEU A 524 28.34 1.56 -4.84
N SER A 525 27.14 0.97 -4.99
CA SER A 525 26.52 0.83 -6.30
C SER A 525 26.31 2.22 -6.93
N PRO A 526 26.53 2.38 -8.25
CA PRO A 526 26.26 3.63 -8.97
C PRO A 526 24.92 4.27 -8.59
N ARG A 527 23.87 3.45 -8.58
CA ARG A 527 22.50 3.85 -8.23
C ARG A 527 22.40 4.36 -6.79
N SER A 528 22.92 3.63 -5.80
CA SER A 528 22.79 4.04 -4.40
C SER A 528 23.56 5.33 -4.11
N VAL A 529 24.71 5.54 -4.75
CA VAL A 529 25.51 6.74 -4.61
C VAL A 529 24.80 7.95 -5.22
N ARG A 530 24.29 7.83 -6.45
CA ARG A 530 23.55 8.92 -7.11
C ARG A 530 22.31 9.33 -6.31
N LEU A 531 21.47 8.37 -5.93
CA LEU A 531 20.22 8.67 -5.20
C LEU A 531 20.48 9.34 -3.85
N ARG A 532 21.50 8.91 -3.10
CA ARG A 532 21.89 9.57 -1.84
C ARG A 532 22.44 10.96 -2.09
N HIS A 533 23.29 11.13 -3.10
CA HIS A 533 23.87 12.41 -3.45
C HIS A 533 22.79 13.43 -3.87
N GLU A 534 21.84 13.02 -4.71
CA GLU A 534 20.67 13.82 -5.09
C GLU A 534 19.80 14.19 -3.88
N ALA A 535 19.66 13.28 -2.92
CA ALA A 535 18.98 13.54 -1.65
C ALA A 535 19.80 14.40 -0.67
N GLY A 536 21.05 14.72 -0.99
CA GLY A 536 21.96 15.48 -0.14
C GLY A 536 22.58 14.70 1.02
N ILE A 537 22.47 13.37 1.01
CA ILE A 537 23.06 12.47 2.01
C ILE A 537 24.56 12.34 1.71
N VAL A 538 25.39 12.69 2.68
CA VAL A 538 26.85 12.71 2.53
C VAL A 538 27.44 11.29 2.60
N LEU A 539 28.45 11.06 1.76
CA LEU A 539 29.12 9.76 1.68
C LEU A 539 29.84 9.39 2.98
N ASP A 540 30.47 10.37 3.64
CA ASP A 540 31.31 10.16 4.84
C ASP A 540 30.52 9.62 6.04
N ASP A 541 29.26 10.00 6.18
CA ASP A 541 28.42 9.60 7.31
C ASP A 541 27.55 8.38 6.97
N THR A 542 27.75 7.72 5.82
CA THR A 542 26.94 6.55 5.45
C THR A 542 27.66 5.24 5.70
N TYR A 543 27.08 4.37 6.54
CA TYR A 543 27.61 3.05 6.84
C TYR A 543 26.54 1.96 6.71
N MET A 544 27.01 0.73 6.56
CA MET A 544 26.17 -0.43 6.34
C MET A 544 26.29 -1.40 7.52
N GLY A 545 25.21 -1.54 8.27
CA GLY A 545 24.99 -2.65 9.19
C GLY A 545 24.53 -3.86 8.39
N VAL A 546 24.62 -5.04 8.97
CA VAL A 546 24.23 -6.27 8.26
C VAL A 546 23.42 -7.17 9.19
N ILE A 547 22.27 -7.61 8.73
CA ILE A 547 21.44 -8.58 9.43
C ILE A 547 21.74 -9.97 8.85
N ILE A 548 22.01 -10.95 9.71
CA ILE A 548 22.17 -12.36 9.34
C ILE A 548 21.06 -13.15 10.01
N GLN A 549 20.22 -13.79 9.20
CA GLN A 549 19.04 -14.52 9.64
C GLN A 549 19.02 -15.94 9.08
N GLN A 550 18.28 -16.82 9.76
CA GLN A 550 17.95 -18.12 9.19
C GLN A 550 16.98 -17.92 8.01
N TYR A 551 17.20 -18.66 6.92
CA TYR A 551 16.25 -18.73 5.82
C TYR A 551 15.00 -19.48 6.28
N VAL A 552 13.83 -18.86 6.08
CA VAL A 552 12.54 -19.47 6.35
C VAL A 552 11.87 -19.80 5.01
N PRO A 553 11.66 -21.08 4.68
CA PRO A 553 10.86 -21.46 3.52
C PRO A 553 9.43 -20.94 3.66
N ALA A 554 8.89 -20.35 2.59
CA ALA A 554 7.58 -19.73 2.59
C ALA A 554 6.71 -20.28 1.45
N ALA A 555 5.45 -20.57 1.77
CA ALA A 555 4.42 -20.92 0.80
C ALA A 555 3.84 -19.67 0.13
N LEU A 556 3.69 -18.59 0.88
CA LEU A 556 3.30 -17.26 0.40
C LEU A 556 4.27 -16.22 0.94
N GLY A 557 4.47 -15.15 0.19
CA GLY A 557 5.18 -13.97 0.67
C GLY A 557 4.54 -12.72 0.11
N GLY A 558 4.79 -11.59 0.75
CA GLY A 558 4.12 -10.36 0.36
C GLY A 558 4.57 -9.13 1.12
N VAL A 559 3.88 -8.05 0.79
CA VAL A 559 4.03 -6.74 1.42
C VAL A 559 2.66 -6.26 1.83
N LEU A 560 2.54 -5.74 3.03
CA LEU A 560 1.33 -5.16 3.58
C LEU A 560 1.61 -3.70 3.94
N VAL A 561 0.72 -2.81 3.54
CA VAL A 561 0.73 -1.42 4.02
C VAL A 561 -0.54 -1.11 4.78
N THR A 562 -0.42 -0.43 5.92
CA THR A 562 -1.57 -0.18 6.82
C THR A 562 -2.43 1.02 6.39
N CYS A 563 -2.54 1.25 5.10
CA CYS A 563 -3.46 2.20 4.48
C CYS A 563 -3.88 1.68 3.10
N ASN A 564 -4.84 2.34 2.46
CA ASN A 564 -5.05 2.19 1.02
C ASN A 564 -4.16 3.20 0.27
N PRO A 565 -3.14 2.78 -0.51
CA PRO A 565 -2.24 3.70 -1.20
C PRO A 565 -2.94 4.66 -2.18
N THR A 566 -4.09 4.25 -2.73
CA THR A 566 -4.82 5.01 -3.74
C THR A 566 -5.91 5.92 -3.15
N ARG A 567 -6.27 5.71 -1.86
CA ARG A 567 -7.22 6.52 -1.09
C ARG A 567 -6.78 6.59 0.37
N ARG A 568 -5.74 7.37 0.62
CA ARG A 568 -5.07 7.43 1.94
C ARG A 568 -5.93 8.09 3.02
N GLU A 569 -6.90 8.90 2.61
CA GLU A 569 -7.88 9.53 3.48
C GLU A 569 -8.84 8.52 4.14
N ASP A 570 -9.05 7.35 3.52
CA ASP A 570 -9.79 6.26 4.13
C ASP A 570 -8.88 5.43 5.04
N PHE A 571 -8.90 5.79 6.34
CA PHE A 571 -8.07 5.16 7.36
C PHE A 571 -8.46 3.71 7.67
N ARG A 572 -9.61 3.21 7.22
CA ARG A 572 -10.14 1.91 7.68
C ARG A 572 -9.41 0.72 7.06
N ASN A 573 -8.82 0.93 5.88
CA ASN A 573 -8.35 -0.14 5.02
C ASN A 573 -6.84 -0.40 5.16
N VAL A 574 -6.48 -1.66 5.07
CA VAL A 574 -5.11 -2.17 4.97
C VAL A 574 -4.99 -2.88 3.62
N TYR A 575 -3.94 -2.55 2.88
CA TYR A 575 -3.70 -3.08 1.55
C TYR A 575 -2.61 -4.16 1.60
N VAL A 576 -2.87 -5.30 0.97
CA VAL A 576 -2.00 -6.48 1.01
C VAL A 576 -1.69 -6.96 -0.41
N ASN A 577 -0.41 -7.01 -0.75
CA ASN A 577 0.08 -7.77 -1.90
C ASN A 577 0.60 -9.12 -1.42
N CYS A 578 0.30 -10.19 -2.16
CA CYS A 578 0.95 -11.47 -1.95
C CYS A 578 1.12 -12.28 -3.23
N THR A 579 2.11 -13.17 -3.20
CA THR A 579 2.44 -14.09 -4.29
C THR A 579 2.64 -15.49 -3.75
N ALA A 580 2.30 -16.48 -4.57
CA ALA A 580 2.69 -17.85 -4.30
C ALA A 580 4.21 -18.06 -4.44
N GLY A 581 4.78 -18.77 -3.48
CA GLY A 581 6.21 -19.06 -3.40
C GLY A 581 7.02 -18.01 -2.65
N SER A 582 8.33 -18.27 -2.57
CA SER A 582 9.28 -17.36 -1.91
C SER A 582 9.34 -16.01 -2.65
N PRO A 583 9.39 -14.86 -1.95
CA PRO A 583 9.58 -13.54 -2.56
C PRO A 583 10.78 -13.47 -3.51
N GLU A 584 11.74 -14.38 -3.37
CA GLU A 584 12.88 -14.56 -4.27
C GLU A 584 12.49 -14.82 -5.73
N ARG A 585 11.31 -15.40 -5.99
CA ARG A 585 10.81 -15.64 -7.36
C ARG A 585 10.08 -14.43 -7.96
N VAL A 586 9.78 -13.41 -7.14
CA VAL A 586 9.06 -12.18 -7.53
C VAL A 586 10.03 -11.06 -7.93
N VAL A 587 11.33 -11.23 -7.63
CA VAL A 587 12.38 -10.20 -7.73
C VAL A 587 12.53 -9.60 -9.13
N ASP A 588 12.09 -10.30 -10.19
CA ASP A 588 12.19 -9.80 -11.56
C ASP A 588 10.94 -9.00 -12.03
N GLY A 589 9.93 -8.81 -11.16
CA GLY A 589 8.72 -8.04 -11.47
C GLY A 589 7.82 -8.64 -12.55
N THR A 590 8.08 -9.89 -12.95
CA THR A 590 7.36 -10.60 -14.03
C THR A 590 6.05 -11.25 -13.56
N VAL A 591 5.89 -11.44 -12.24
CA VAL A 591 4.68 -12.01 -11.64
C VAL A 591 3.93 -10.90 -10.92
N LEU A 592 2.73 -10.58 -11.39
CA LEU A 592 1.83 -9.66 -10.71
C LEU A 592 1.27 -10.37 -9.47
N PRO A 593 1.34 -9.74 -8.28
CA PRO A 593 0.80 -10.31 -7.06
C PRO A 593 -0.73 -10.20 -7.03
N HIS A 594 -1.33 -11.07 -6.22
CA HIS A 594 -2.68 -10.84 -5.71
C HIS A 594 -2.70 -9.58 -4.87
N GLN A 595 -3.79 -8.84 -4.97
CA GLN A 595 -4.00 -7.55 -4.33
C GLN A 595 -5.30 -7.61 -3.54
N TYR A 596 -5.24 -7.31 -2.25
CA TYR A 596 -6.40 -7.31 -1.35
C TYR A 596 -6.51 -6.01 -0.57
N LEU A 597 -7.74 -5.65 -0.25
CA LEU A 597 -8.07 -4.63 0.75
C LEU A 597 -8.84 -5.29 1.88
N TYR A 598 -8.45 -5.00 3.12
CA TYR A 598 -9.13 -5.44 4.33
C TYR A 598 -9.50 -4.24 5.20
N ASN A 599 -10.77 -4.12 5.54
CA ASN A 599 -11.25 -3.12 6.48
C ASN A 599 -11.02 -3.64 7.91
N THR A 600 -10.06 -3.04 8.62
CA THR A 600 -9.68 -3.47 9.97
C THR A 600 -10.55 -2.86 11.07
N VAL A 601 -11.48 -1.97 10.73
CA VAL A 601 -12.39 -1.31 11.67
C VAL A 601 -13.74 -2.02 11.71
N GLU A 602 -14.43 -2.05 10.58
CA GLU A 602 -15.78 -2.62 10.47
C GLU A 602 -15.74 -4.12 10.10
N GLY A 603 -14.60 -4.58 9.56
CA GLY A 603 -14.46 -5.93 9.03
C GLY A 603 -14.79 -6.02 7.53
N GLY A 604 -14.54 -7.19 6.97
CA GLY A 604 -14.66 -7.43 5.52
C GLY A 604 -13.32 -7.33 4.81
N GLY A 605 -13.27 -7.94 3.64
CA GLY A 605 -12.13 -7.88 2.75
C GLY A 605 -12.59 -8.12 1.32
N ARG A 606 -11.83 -7.64 0.35
CA ARG A 606 -12.13 -7.82 -1.08
C ARG A 606 -10.88 -8.02 -1.89
N THR A 607 -11.03 -8.79 -2.96
CA THR A 607 -9.99 -8.99 -3.97
C THR A 607 -10.01 -7.81 -4.93
N VAL A 608 -8.88 -7.13 -5.05
CA VAL A 608 -8.66 -6.03 -5.99
C VAL A 608 -8.17 -6.58 -7.32
N ASP A 609 -7.21 -7.50 -7.28
CA ASP A 609 -6.60 -8.15 -8.45
C ASP A 609 -6.11 -9.55 -8.05
N VAL A 610 -6.22 -10.53 -8.95
CA VAL A 610 -5.69 -11.89 -8.78
C VAL A 610 -4.28 -12.05 -9.36
N GLY A 611 -3.72 -10.97 -9.92
CA GLY A 611 -2.38 -10.97 -10.47
C GLY A 611 -2.22 -11.98 -11.61
N SER A 612 -1.05 -12.62 -11.68
CA SER A 612 -0.71 -13.53 -12.79
C SER A 612 -1.28 -14.95 -12.63
N SER A 613 -1.94 -15.30 -11.52
CA SER A 613 -2.43 -16.68 -11.32
C SER A 613 -3.72 -17.00 -12.09
N GLY A 614 -4.53 -15.98 -12.41
CA GLY A 614 -5.86 -16.15 -13.01
C GLY A 614 -6.95 -16.67 -12.06
N GLU A 615 -6.58 -17.14 -10.87
CA GLU A 615 -7.50 -17.62 -9.83
C GLU A 615 -7.13 -17.01 -8.46
N ASP A 616 -8.15 -16.75 -7.65
CA ASP A 616 -7.99 -16.19 -6.30
C ASP A 616 -7.60 -17.29 -5.27
N PHE A 617 -7.03 -16.87 -4.14
CA PHE A 617 -6.66 -17.81 -3.07
C PHE A 617 -7.90 -18.38 -2.34
N PRO A 618 -7.77 -19.59 -1.74
CA PRO A 618 -8.84 -20.19 -0.93
C PRO A 618 -9.33 -19.28 0.21
N SER A 619 -10.58 -19.49 0.64
CA SER A 619 -11.21 -18.70 1.71
C SER A 619 -10.39 -18.62 3.00
N ASP A 620 -9.77 -19.74 3.39
CA ASP A 620 -9.02 -19.84 4.65
C ASP A 620 -7.74 -19.00 4.57
N THR A 621 -7.06 -19.01 3.42
CA THR A 621 -5.90 -18.15 3.16
C THR A 621 -6.30 -16.68 3.20
N ARG A 622 -7.39 -16.29 2.52
CA ARG A 622 -7.89 -14.90 2.55
C ARG A 622 -8.30 -14.47 3.96
N THR A 623 -8.81 -15.38 4.78
CA THR A 623 -9.11 -15.12 6.19
C THR A 623 -7.83 -14.89 6.99
N SER A 624 -6.81 -15.73 6.82
CA SER A 624 -5.49 -15.54 7.46
C SER A 624 -4.83 -14.22 7.06
N LEU A 625 -4.96 -13.79 5.79
CA LEU A 625 -4.48 -12.49 5.33
C LEU A 625 -5.24 -11.32 5.97
N GLY A 626 -6.55 -11.47 6.21
CA GLY A 626 -7.33 -10.49 6.98
C GLY A 626 -6.88 -10.37 8.44
N GLU A 627 -6.51 -11.48 9.08
CA GLU A 627 -5.92 -11.47 10.42
C GLU A 627 -4.54 -10.82 10.43
N LEU A 628 -3.71 -11.06 9.41
CA LEU A 628 -2.44 -10.37 9.23
C LEU A 628 -2.66 -8.85 9.06
N ALA A 629 -3.69 -8.44 8.32
CA ALA A 629 -4.03 -7.03 8.15
C ALA A 629 -4.42 -6.34 9.45
N LEU A 630 -5.23 -6.99 10.29
CA LEU A 630 -5.54 -6.50 11.63
C LEU A 630 -4.27 -6.37 12.48
N VAL A 631 -3.38 -7.37 12.45
CA VAL A 631 -2.11 -7.34 13.19
C VAL A 631 -1.18 -6.23 12.70
N GLY A 632 -1.12 -5.98 11.39
CA GLY A 632 -0.39 -4.84 10.83
C GLY A 632 -0.90 -3.52 11.42
N ARG A 633 -2.22 -3.35 11.51
CA ARG A 633 -2.84 -2.17 12.13
C ARG A 633 -2.52 -2.05 13.63
N LEU A 634 -2.49 -3.15 14.35
CA LEU A 634 -2.11 -3.15 15.77
C LEU A 634 -0.64 -2.75 15.96
N LEU A 635 0.25 -3.25 15.11
CA LEU A 635 1.68 -2.87 15.13
C LEU A 635 1.88 -1.39 14.75
N GLN A 636 1.02 -0.81 13.90
CA GLN A 636 1.04 0.63 13.57
C GLN A 636 0.97 1.50 14.83
N SER A 637 0.13 1.15 15.80
CA SER A 637 0.01 1.88 17.07
C SER A 637 1.37 2.05 17.79
N HIS A 638 2.24 1.05 17.71
CA HIS A 638 3.58 1.08 18.34
C HIS A 638 4.64 1.72 17.46
N PHE A 639 4.71 1.31 16.19
CA PHE A 639 5.78 1.76 15.30
C PHE A 639 5.62 3.21 14.85
N SER A 640 4.38 3.72 14.86
CA SER A 640 3.99 5.09 14.50
C SER A 640 3.64 5.95 15.73
N ALA A 641 4.40 5.82 16.82
CA ALA A 641 4.08 6.48 18.10
C ALA A 641 3.93 8.02 18.04
N ALA A 642 4.52 8.69 17.04
CA ALA A 642 4.38 10.14 16.87
C ALA A 642 3.00 10.55 16.33
N ASP A 643 2.48 9.79 15.37
CA ASP A 643 1.13 9.93 14.82
C ASP A 643 0.61 8.53 14.50
N PRO A 644 -0.37 7.99 15.26
CA PRO A 644 -0.93 6.67 14.99
C PRO A 644 -1.52 6.52 13.59
N ASP A 645 -1.77 7.61 12.86
CA ASP A 645 -2.28 7.59 11.49
C ASP A 645 -1.17 7.39 10.44
N ASP A 646 0.11 7.51 10.82
CA ASP A 646 1.23 7.17 9.94
C ASP A 646 1.25 5.67 9.64
N ALA A 647 1.08 5.32 8.37
CA ALA A 647 1.01 3.94 7.93
C ALA A 647 2.38 3.24 8.02
N LEU A 648 2.35 1.92 8.13
CA LEU A 648 3.51 1.05 8.04
C LEU A 648 3.58 0.37 6.68
N ASP A 649 4.79 -0.01 6.30
CA ASP A 649 5.13 -0.95 5.24
C ASP A 649 5.82 -2.17 5.87
N ILE A 650 5.20 -3.34 5.73
CA ILE A 650 5.55 -4.58 6.40
C ILE A 650 5.79 -5.67 5.35
N GLU A 651 7.01 -6.20 5.30
CA GLU A 651 7.33 -7.38 4.51
C GLU A 651 7.11 -8.64 5.34
N TRP A 652 6.46 -9.63 4.75
CA TRP A 652 6.06 -10.84 5.47
C TRP A 652 6.17 -12.11 4.61
N LEU A 653 6.30 -13.23 5.32
CA LEU A 653 6.31 -14.59 4.78
C LEU A 653 5.26 -15.42 5.52
N MET A 654 4.59 -16.34 4.83
CA MET A 654 3.75 -17.36 5.44
C MET A 654 4.36 -18.73 5.17
N THR A 655 4.66 -19.48 6.24
CA THR A 655 5.20 -20.85 6.11
C THR A 655 4.14 -21.82 5.58
N THR A 656 4.55 -23.03 5.23
CA THR A 656 3.64 -24.12 4.84
C THR A 656 2.65 -24.51 5.93
N GLU A 657 2.99 -24.27 7.19
CA GLU A 657 2.14 -24.50 8.37
C GLU A 657 1.20 -23.33 8.65
N GLY A 658 1.29 -22.26 7.86
CA GLY A 658 0.46 -21.07 7.99
C GLY A 658 0.94 -20.03 9.01
N ALA A 659 2.17 -20.15 9.52
CA ALA A 659 2.73 -19.16 10.44
C ALA A 659 3.27 -17.94 9.68
N PHE A 660 2.92 -16.74 10.12
CA PHE A 660 3.45 -15.51 9.55
C PHE A 660 4.77 -15.09 10.20
N HIS A 661 5.76 -14.75 9.38
CA HIS A 661 7.02 -14.13 9.80
C HIS A 661 7.13 -12.73 9.21
N LEU A 662 7.27 -11.71 10.05
CA LEU A 662 7.51 -10.34 9.58
C LEU A 662 9.02 -10.14 9.42
N VAL A 663 9.48 -10.02 8.17
CA VAL A 663 10.90 -9.94 7.85
C VAL A 663 11.42 -8.50 7.79
N GLN A 664 10.50 -7.53 7.72
CA GLN A 664 10.79 -6.10 7.81
C GLN A 664 9.55 -5.35 8.30
N VAL A 665 9.75 -4.31 9.11
CA VAL A 665 8.71 -3.35 9.51
C VAL A 665 9.33 -1.97 9.39
N ARG A 666 8.67 -1.05 8.69
CA ARG A 666 9.13 0.34 8.55
C ARG A 666 7.96 1.31 8.35
N PRO A 667 8.16 2.62 8.57
CA PRO A 667 7.17 3.62 8.17
C PRO A 667 6.94 3.60 6.65
N TYR A 668 5.69 3.78 6.22
CA TYR A 668 5.34 4.00 4.83
C TYR A 668 5.39 5.49 4.51
N ALA A 669 6.24 5.88 3.56
CA ALA A 669 6.42 7.28 3.19
C ALA A 669 5.10 7.90 2.67
N ARG A 670 4.83 9.14 3.09
CA ARG A 670 3.73 9.95 2.58
C ARG A 670 4.09 10.54 1.23
#